data_AF-A0A974WGM6-F1
#
_entry.id   AF-A0A974WGM6-F1
#
_cell.length_a   1.000
_cell.length_b   1.000
_cell.length_c   1.000
_cell.angle_alpha   90.00
_cell.angle_beta   90.00
_cell.angle_gamma   90.00
#
_symmetry.space_group_name_H-M   'P 1'
#
loop_
_entity.id
_entity.type
_entity.pdbx_description
1 polymer ?
#
loop_
_entity_poly.entity_id
_entity_poly.type
_entity_poly.pdbx_seq_one_letter_code
_entity_poly.pdbx_strand_id
1 'polypeptide(L)'
;MKKLLIASLAILMCFSIQAQRKKSSAPEKKNDISLSGLKFRSIGPALTSGRISDFAVNPDNPKEYYVATSAGGVWKTTNAGTTYTPLFDSQGSYSIGCVTMDPNNSAVIWVGTGENNNQRSVSYGDGVYKSIDGGASWENVGLKNSEHIGNIVVHPDNSDVVYVSAIGPVWSSGGDRGLYKTTDGGKTWKAVLTIDEHTGVNEVVMDPRNPEILYASTFQRRRHVFTYIGGGPKSSIHKSTDGGATWTEIKKGLPSVDLGRIGLAIAPSNPDIIYAIVEAAQGKGGFYKSTNGGASWSKQGSYSSSGNYYQEIVVDPLDANVIYGMDTWMQVSRDGGKSFSNVGEDTKHVDNHCIWIDPKDTDHLLVGCDGGIYETFDLAATWQFKANLPVTQFYKVAVDNAEPFYYIYGGTQDNFSMGGPSRTISGNGIANSDWYITTGGDGFESAIDPENPNIVYSQSQYGYLSRYDKLSGEVLGIKPQPRKGEDDYRWNWDAPLQVSNHKASRLYFAANKVFRSDDRGNSWEVISDDLTAQINRNELEVMGKIWSTDAVAKNGSTSPYGTIVSFSESPKNENLLYVGTDDGLIQITEDGGKAWRKVQGISGVPSRTYVNEVYASKHNENVVYAAFNHHKYGDFRPYIYKSSDKGRSWTSITGNLPVRGSVYAIEEDHVDPNLLFVGTEFGVFYSDNGGSSWTQLKSGVPTVAIRDIAIQERENDLVLGTFGRGFYVLDDYSALRNVKSLEGKSADLMSIRDSYAFEYSYPLGLPGRSFQGDDYYLGENLGSEAIFTYYLKDEIKSKRDQRLEKEKETTNDTYPTYEQLKAEREEMDPYLLFTIKNSKGDIVRKITTSPSTGVNRINWNLRTASTDPINLRAPSFYNPWAGGVPGSLVPPGEYSVTLSKFVDGTFTQLDEPVKFKVKSLSNYTLPAEDKEALAAFQKEVNELSRVVSGAQNSISELRNELRHIREAINLSLVDQKMLIDAYSAFDDKLNDISRDLNGDPIAAQLDIDSPMSVAARIGNIQYEMYYSTSKPTETHKNSLKIAKENFQPLLTSLRSLIREDLVKLQAQLEDANAPYTPNRVMVP
;
A
#
# COMPACT_ATOMS: atom_id res chain seq x y z
N MET A 1 -0.05 100.90 4.17
CA MET A 1 0.79 101.25 3.01
C MET A 1 2.25 101.01 3.32
N LYS A 2 2.99 100.18 2.58
CA LYS A 2 2.59 99.13 1.60
C LYS A 2 3.63 98.00 1.75
N LYS A 3 3.20 96.79 2.16
CA LYS A 3 3.72 96.12 3.37
C LYS A 3 3.91 94.59 3.24
N LEU A 4 5.04 94.08 3.78
CA LEU A 4 5.27 92.94 4.73
C LEU A 4 4.58 91.57 4.40
N LEU A 5 5.04 90.34 4.67
CA LEU A 5 6.08 89.72 5.51
C LEU A 5 6.00 88.18 5.24
N ILE A 6 7.15 87.49 5.25
CA ILE A 6 7.47 86.29 6.07
C ILE A 6 6.50 85.08 6.18
N ALA A 7 7.08 83.91 5.84
CA ALA A 7 7.04 82.59 6.50
C ALA A 7 5.68 81.90 6.76
N SER A 8 5.52 80.57 6.71
CA SER A 8 6.39 79.44 7.05
C SER A 8 5.73 78.20 6.42
N LEU A 9 6.40 77.15 5.94
CA LEU A 9 7.17 76.22 6.76
C LEU A 9 8.07 75.37 5.84
N ALA A 10 9.37 75.49 6.03
CA ALA A 10 10.39 74.58 5.54
C ALA A 10 11.06 73.95 6.77
N ILE A 11 11.03 72.61 6.89
CA ILE A 11 12.00 71.77 7.62
C ILE A 11 12.05 70.46 6.82
N LEU A 12 13.00 70.29 5.89
CA LEU A 12 14.26 69.54 6.07
C LEU A 12 14.07 68.08 6.54
N MET A 13 14.34 67.10 5.66
CA MET A 13 15.55 66.27 5.77
C MET A 13 15.70 65.29 4.59
N CYS A 14 16.93 65.24 4.08
CA CYS A 14 17.45 64.27 3.14
C CYS A 14 17.44 62.86 3.73
N PHE A 15 17.02 61.85 2.95
CA PHE A 15 17.62 60.52 3.01
C PHE A 15 17.82 59.95 1.62
N SER A 16 19.02 59.43 1.42
CA SER A 16 19.58 58.83 0.23
C SER A 16 18.70 57.72 -0.32
N ILE A 17 18.33 57.80 -1.60
CA ILE A 17 17.72 56.68 -2.32
C ILE A 17 18.83 55.65 -2.59
N GLN A 18 19.00 54.69 -1.68
CA GLN A 18 19.59 53.40 -2.03
C GLN A 18 18.56 52.65 -2.88
N ALA A 19 18.78 52.63 -4.20
CA ALA A 19 18.11 51.71 -5.09
C ALA A 19 18.48 50.28 -4.67
N GLN A 20 17.64 49.62 -3.86
CA GLN A 20 17.70 48.17 -3.68
C GLN A 20 17.33 47.54 -5.01
N ARG A 21 18.35 47.11 -5.77
CA ARG A 21 18.18 46.10 -6.81
C ARG A 21 17.44 44.92 -6.18
N LYS A 22 16.18 44.68 -6.59
CA LYS A 22 15.55 43.37 -6.44
C LYS A 22 16.47 42.35 -7.09
N LYS A 23 17.26 41.64 -6.28
CA LYS A 23 17.81 40.34 -6.69
C LYS A 23 16.59 39.48 -7.00
N SER A 24 16.35 39.17 -8.27
CA SER A 24 15.57 37.97 -8.56
C SER A 24 16.37 36.82 -7.94
N SER A 25 15.80 36.12 -6.98
CA SER A 25 16.36 34.83 -6.56
C SER A 25 16.51 34.00 -7.82
N ALA A 26 17.73 33.50 -8.05
CA ALA A 26 17.92 32.44 -9.03
C ALA A 26 17.00 31.27 -8.62
N PRO A 27 16.43 30.51 -9.57
CA PRO A 27 15.74 29.27 -9.24
C PRO A 27 16.71 28.41 -8.42
N GLU A 28 16.31 28.10 -7.18
CA GLU A 28 17.09 27.25 -6.30
C GLU A 28 17.29 25.91 -7.01
N LYS A 29 18.55 25.54 -7.27
CA LYS A 29 18.87 24.24 -7.88
C LYS A 29 18.38 23.15 -6.93
N LYS A 30 17.36 22.41 -7.34
CA LYS A 30 16.96 21.14 -6.69
C LYS A 30 18.14 20.17 -6.71
N ASN A 31 18.80 20.00 -5.57
CA ASN A 31 19.62 18.83 -5.31
C ASN A 31 18.68 17.72 -4.84
N ASP A 32 18.01 17.03 -5.76
CA ASP A 32 17.10 15.94 -5.37
C ASP A 32 17.95 14.69 -5.05
N ILE A 33 18.46 14.61 -3.81
CA ILE A 33 19.01 13.38 -3.24
C ILE A 33 17.93 12.30 -3.38
N SER A 34 18.23 11.21 -4.07
CA SER A 34 17.29 10.10 -4.20
C SER A 34 16.96 9.52 -2.83
N LEU A 35 15.68 9.30 -2.54
CA LEU A 35 15.18 8.71 -1.30
C LEU A 35 14.58 7.31 -1.52
N SER A 36 14.93 6.64 -2.62
CA SER A 36 14.33 5.36 -3.01
C SER A 36 14.49 4.25 -1.96
N GLY A 37 15.50 4.32 -1.09
CA GLY A 37 15.69 3.38 0.02
C GLY A 37 14.70 3.54 1.18
N LEU A 38 14.02 4.69 1.29
CA LEU A 38 12.96 4.92 2.27
C LEU A 38 11.64 4.37 1.73
N LYS A 39 11.54 3.03 1.74
CA LYS A 39 10.41 2.28 1.20
C LYS A 39 9.34 2.06 2.27
N PHE A 40 8.10 2.41 1.94
CA PHE A 40 6.94 2.02 2.73
C PHE A 40 6.61 0.54 2.54
N ARG A 41 6.14 -0.10 3.60
CA ARG A 41 5.60 -1.46 3.55
C ARG A 41 4.08 -1.46 3.65
N SER A 42 3.42 -2.32 2.87
CA SER A 42 1.96 -2.49 2.93
C SER A 42 1.60 -3.54 3.97
N ILE A 43 0.79 -3.16 4.95
CA ILE A 43 0.40 -4.06 6.05
C ILE A 43 -1.03 -4.61 5.90
N GLY A 44 -1.71 -4.29 4.79
CA GLY A 44 -3.12 -4.59 4.57
C GLY A 44 -4.05 -3.71 5.42
N PRO A 45 -5.17 -4.25 5.94
CA PRO A 45 -5.66 -5.63 5.75
C PRO A 45 -6.27 -5.89 4.37
N ALA A 46 -6.58 -7.15 4.09
CA ALA A 46 -7.54 -7.58 3.06
C ALA A 46 -8.78 -8.26 3.69
N LEU A 47 -9.01 -8.02 4.99
CA LEU A 47 -10.09 -8.59 5.80
C LEU A 47 -11.45 -8.26 5.21
N THR A 48 -11.68 -6.97 4.95
CA THR A 48 -12.71 -6.45 4.07
C THR A 48 -11.98 -5.88 2.87
N SER A 49 -12.25 -6.41 1.68
CA SER A 49 -11.76 -5.77 0.46
C SER A 49 -12.60 -4.50 0.24
N GLY A 50 -12.10 -3.55 -0.55
CA GLY A 50 -12.85 -2.33 -0.87
C GLY A 50 -13.76 -2.47 -2.09
N ARG A 51 -14.35 -1.35 -2.49
CA ARG A 51 -15.33 -1.25 -3.58
C ARG A 51 -14.80 -1.67 -4.94
N ILE A 52 -15.57 -2.56 -5.59
CA ILE A 52 -15.34 -3.03 -6.95
C ILE A 52 -16.34 -2.38 -7.90
N SER A 53 -15.85 -1.69 -8.94
CA SER A 53 -16.70 -0.98 -9.90
C SER A 53 -17.11 -1.86 -11.08
N ASP A 54 -16.22 -2.71 -11.59
CA ASP A 54 -16.47 -3.43 -12.85
C ASP A 54 -15.52 -4.63 -13.04
N PHE A 55 -15.89 -5.55 -13.92
CA PHE A 55 -15.09 -6.70 -14.35
C PHE A 55 -14.97 -6.78 -15.86
N ALA A 56 -13.80 -7.22 -16.34
CA ALA A 56 -13.64 -7.70 -17.71
C ALA A 56 -13.13 -9.15 -17.68
N VAL A 57 -14.04 -10.10 -17.93
CA VAL A 57 -13.75 -11.55 -17.90
C VAL A 57 -13.45 -12.05 -19.31
N ASN A 58 -12.39 -12.83 -19.47
CA ASN A 58 -12.03 -13.42 -20.76
C ASN A 58 -13.07 -14.50 -21.15
N PRO A 59 -13.80 -14.33 -22.28
CA PRO A 59 -14.88 -15.24 -22.68
C PRO A 59 -14.40 -16.64 -23.06
N ASP A 60 -13.14 -16.77 -23.47
CA ASP A 60 -12.50 -18.04 -23.84
C ASP A 60 -11.83 -18.73 -22.65
N ASN A 61 -11.53 -17.97 -21.59
CA ASN A 61 -10.89 -18.48 -20.37
C ASN A 61 -11.34 -17.69 -19.13
N PRO A 62 -12.46 -18.05 -18.48
CA PRO A 62 -12.99 -17.32 -17.32
C PRO A 62 -12.07 -17.26 -16.09
N LYS A 63 -10.96 -18.02 -16.08
CA LYS A 63 -9.92 -17.93 -15.05
C LYS A 63 -9.11 -16.63 -15.16
N GLU A 64 -9.13 -15.98 -16.32
CA GLU A 64 -8.49 -14.70 -16.58
C GLU A 64 -9.52 -13.58 -16.57
N TYR A 65 -9.36 -12.63 -15.66
CA TYR A 65 -10.19 -11.44 -15.61
C TYR A 65 -9.46 -10.25 -15.00
N TYR A 66 -9.99 -9.07 -15.32
CA TYR A 66 -9.55 -7.78 -14.80
C TYR A 66 -10.60 -7.24 -13.84
N VAL A 67 -10.13 -6.58 -12.79
CA VAL A 67 -10.95 -5.98 -11.74
C VAL A 67 -10.68 -4.48 -11.73
N ALA A 68 -11.72 -3.69 -11.98
CA ALA A 68 -11.71 -2.25 -11.75
C ALA A 68 -12.14 -1.97 -10.30
N THR A 69 -11.26 -1.38 -9.51
CA THR A 69 -11.59 -0.95 -8.15
C THR A 69 -11.84 0.56 -8.13
N SER A 70 -12.81 1.02 -7.35
CA SER A 70 -13.21 2.43 -7.38
C SER A 70 -12.11 3.39 -6.91
N ALA A 71 -11.18 2.90 -6.07
CA ALA A 71 -10.10 3.70 -5.51
C ALA A 71 -8.77 2.92 -5.26
N GLY A 72 -8.55 1.78 -5.90
CA GLY A 72 -7.34 0.94 -5.72
C GLY A 72 -6.67 0.51 -7.02
N GLY A 73 -6.99 1.17 -8.15
CA GLY A 73 -6.48 0.83 -9.48
C GLY A 73 -7.15 -0.39 -10.14
N VAL A 74 -6.44 -0.96 -11.10
CA VAL A 74 -6.84 -2.13 -11.90
C VAL A 74 -5.98 -3.32 -11.53
N TRP A 75 -6.61 -4.48 -11.36
CA TRP A 75 -5.96 -5.73 -11.01
C TRP A 75 -6.26 -6.81 -12.03
N LYS A 76 -5.35 -7.77 -12.18
CA LYS A 76 -5.53 -8.93 -13.05
C LYS A 76 -5.33 -10.23 -12.28
N THR A 77 -6.13 -11.23 -12.62
CA THR A 77 -5.85 -12.62 -12.28
C THR A 77 -5.80 -13.47 -13.56
N THR A 78 -5.10 -14.61 -13.49
CA THR A 78 -5.07 -15.63 -14.54
C THR A 78 -5.44 -17.01 -13.99
N ASN A 79 -5.81 -17.08 -12.71
CA ASN A 79 -6.08 -18.30 -11.95
C ASN A 79 -7.34 -18.15 -11.07
N ALA A 80 -8.38 -17.51 -11.60
CA ALA A 80 -9.69 -17.37 -10.93
C ALA A 80 -9.62 -16.74 -9.52
N GLY A 81 -8.72 -15.77 -9.34
CA GLY A 81 -8.59 -15.01 -8.10
C GLY A 81 -7.77 -15.68 -7.01
N THR A 82 -7.11 -16.81 -7.27
CA THR A 82 -6.11 -17.37 -6.33
C THR A 82 -5.00 -16.35 -6.06
N THR A 83 -4.59 -15.59 -7.09
CA THR A 83 -3.66 -14.46 -6.95
C THR A 83 -4.07 -13.28 -7.84
N TYR A 84 -3.78 -12.06 -7.38
CA TYR A 84 -3.99 -10.82 -8.12
C TYR A 84 -2.67 -10.06 -8.34
N THR A 85 -2.51 -9.49 -9.53
CA THR A 85 -1.40 -8.60 -9.89
C THR A 85 -1.93 -7.18 -10.10
N PRO A 86 -1.39 -6.15 -9.42
CA PRO A 86 -1.77 -4.77 -9.67
C PRO A 86 -1.18 -4.30 -11.01
N LEU A 87 -1.98 -3.64 -11.84
CA LEU A 87 -1.59 -3.17 -13.18
C LEU A 87 -1.51 -1.64 -13.29
N PHE A 88 -2.04 -0.93 -12.29
CA PHE A 88 -2.25 0.53 -12.33
C PHE A 88 -1.47 1.33 -11.28
N ASP A 89 -0.60 0.67 -10.50
CA ASP A 89 0.14 1.29 -9.38
C ASP A 89 1.02 2.48 -9.80
N SER A 90 1.40 2.57 -11.08
CA SER A 90 2.24 3.65 -11.65
C SER A 90 1.50 4.59 -12.62
N GLN A 91 0.19 4.41 -12.81
CA GLN A 91 -0.59 5.26 -13.73
C GLN A 91 -1.02 6.57 -13.06
N GLY A 92 -1.54 7.52 -13.86
CA GLY A 92 -1.92 8.86 -13.39
C GLY A 92 -3.17 8.89 -12.52
N SER A 93 -3.98 7.83 -12.52
CA SER A 93 -5.18 7.70 -11.70
C SER A 93 -5.26 6.32 -11.05
N TYR A 94 -5.86 6.29 -9.86
CA TYR A 94 -6.18 5.09 -9.08
C TYR A 94 -7.69 4.86 -8.96
N SER A 95 -8.49 5.86 -9.34
CA SER A 95 -9.95 5.75 -9.31
C SER A 95 -10.41 5.24 -10.67
N ILE A 96 -11.13 4.12 -10.68
CA ILE A 96 -11.54 3.44 -11.92
C ILE A 96 -13.06 3.37 -11.97
N GLY A 97 -13.64 3.73 -13.11
CA GLY A 97 -15.08 3.67 -13.35
C GLY A 97 -15.51 2.40 -14.10
N CYS A 98 -14.71 1.95 -15.08
CA CYS A 98 -15.02 0.76 -15.86
C CYS A 98 -13.75 0.13 -16.48
N VAL A 99 -13.84 -1.15 -16.82
CA VAL A 99 -12.82 -1.90 -17.56
C VAL A 99 -13.48 -2.73 -18.65
N THR A 100 -12.91 -2.72 -19.86
CA THR A 100 -13.50 -3.42 -21.01
C THR A 100 -12.42 -4.16 -21.78
N MET A 101 -12.70 -5.43 -22.06
CA MET A 101 -11.88 -6.26 -22.94
C MET A 101 -12.40 -6.15 -24.37
N ASP A 102 -11.49 -6.05 -25.34
CA ASP A 102 -11.84 -6.10 -26.74
C ASP A 102 -12.36 -7.51 -27.12
N PRO A 103 -13.57 -7.62 -27.71
CA PRO A 103 -14.14 -8.93 -28.06
C PRO A 103 -13.35 -9.66 -29.16
N ASN A 104 -12.51 -8.98 -29.93
CA ASN A 104 -11.69 -9.58 -30.99
C ASN A 104 -10.26 -9.90 -30.55
N ASN A 105 -9.82 -9.38 -29.40
CA ASN A 105 -8.46 -9.58 -28.91
C ASN A 105 -8.37 -9.35 -27.39
N SER A 106 -8.34 -10.45 -26.62
CA SER A 106 -8.27 -10.40 -25.16
C SER A 106 -7.01 -9.75 -24.58
N ALA A 107 -5.98 -9.47 -25.39
CA ALA A 107 -4.81 -8.68 -24.98
C ALA A 107 -5.06 -7.17 -25.00
N VAL A 108 -6.11 -6.70 -25.68
CA VAL A 108 -6.47 -5.28 -25.76
C VAL A 108 -7.47 -4.94 -24.66
N ILE A 109 -7.04 -4.11 -23.71
CA ILE A 109 -7.83 -3.72 -22.55
C ILE A 109 -8.00 -2.20 -22.55
N TRP A 110 -9.24 -1.77 -22.32
CA TRP A 110 -9.61 -0.36 -22.17
C TRP A 110 -10.02 -0.09 -20.73
N VAL A 111 -9.58 1.03 -20.18
CA VAL A 111 -9.90 1.44 -18.81
C VAL A 111 -10.42 2.86 -18.81
N GLY A 112 -11.61 3.07 -18.27
CA GLY A 112 -12.16 4.38 -18.00
C GLY A 112 -11.87 4.78 -16.55
N THR A 113 -11.13 5.88 -16.35
CA THR A 113 -10.80 6.35 -15.00
C THR A 113 -11.88 7.27 -14.42
N GLY A 114 -11.89 7.36 -13.09
CA GLY A 114 -12.86 8.07 -12.28
C GLY A 114 -14.11 7.24 -12.03
N GLU A 115 -14.38 6.93 -10.77
CA GLU A 115 -15.56 6.18 -10.33
C GLU A 115 -16.84 6.80 -10.94
N ASN A 116 -17.67 5.98 -11.58
CA ASN A 116 -18.88 6.43 -12.30
C ASN A 116 -20.07 6.71 -11.36
N ASN A 117 -19.93 6.43 -10.06
CA ASN A 117 -20.89 6.79 -9.03
C ASN A 117 -20.95 8.31 -8.74
N ASN A 118 -21.91 8.69 -7.91
CA ASN A 118 -22.22 10.08 -7.55
C ASN A 118 -22.10 10.33 -6.04
N GLN A 119 -21.24 9.56 -5.36
CA GLN A 119 -21.04 9.68 -3.91
C GLN A 119 -20.30 10.96 -3.50
N ARG A 120 -20.40 11.27 -2.20
CA ARG A 120 -19.67 12.37 -1.57
C ARG A 120 -18.16 12.13 -1.46
N SER A 121 -17.73 10.88 -1.59
CA SER A 121 -16.35 10.40 -1.44
C SER A 121 -15.71 9.96 -2.77
N VAL A 122 -16.41 10.07 -3.91
CA VAL A 122 -15.84 9.66 -5.22
C VAL A 122 -14.58 10.46 -5.55
N SER A 123 -13.58 9.74 -6.06
CA SER A 123 -12.38 10.33 -6.63
C SER A 123 -12.54 10.52 -8.14
N TYR A 124 -11.68 11.35 -8.71
CA TYR A 124 -11.71 11.73 -10.12
C TYR A 124 -10.60 11.05 -10.91
N GLY A 125 -10.90 10.73 -12.16
CA GLY A 125 -10.01 10.18 -13.15
C GLY A 125 -9.26 11.23 -13.96
N ASP A 126 -8.44 10.75 -14.89
CA ASP A 126 -7.69 11.54 -15.87
C ASP A 126 -7.86 11.01 -17.32
N GLY A 127 -8.96 10.32 -17.59
CA GLY A 127 -9.40 9.94 -18.94
C GLY A 127 -9.43 8.43 -19.20
N VAL A 128 -9.18 8.05 -20.45
CA VAL A 128 -9.23 6.67 -20.94
C VAL A 128 -7.81 6.15 -21.16
N TYR A 129 -7.56 4.93 -20.72
CA TYR A 129 -6.32 4.20 -20.97
C TYR A 129 -6.56 2.99 -21.86
N LYS A 130 -5.55 2.66 -22.65
CA LYS A 130 -5.51 1.46 -23.50
C LYS A 130 -4.23 0.67 -23.22
N SER A 131 -4.36 -0.63 -23.12
CA SER A 131 -3.27 -1.59 -23.19
C SER A 131 -3.46 -2.48 -24.42
N ILE A 132 -2.37 -2.91 -25.03
CA ILE A 132 -2.35 -3.85 -26.16
C ILE A 132 -1.57 -5.14 -25.85
N ASP A 133 -1.11 -5.29 -24.61
CA ASP A 133 -0.24 -6.37 -24.14
C ASP A 133 -0.77 -7.03 -22.86
N GLY A 134 -2.09 -7.01 -22.68
CA GLY A 134 -2.76 -7.63 -21.54
C GLY A 134 -2.54 -6.87 -20.22
N GLY A 135 -2.20 -5.58 -20.28
CA GLY A 135 -2.04 -4.70 -19.13
C GLY A 135 -0.61 -4.55 -18.61
N ALA A 136 0.39 -5.03 -19.37
CA ALA A 136 1.81 -4.85 -19.02
C ALA A 136 2.28 -3.41 -19.28
N SER A 137 1.72 -2.75 -20.28
CA SER A 137 1.90 -1.32 -20.54
C SER A 137 0.57 -0.63 -20.88
N TRP A 138 0.52 0.68 -20.63
CA TRP A 138 -0.68 1.50 -20.77
C TRP A 138 -0.37 2.83 -21.43
N GLU A 139 -1.29 3.30 -22.27
CA GLU A 139 -1.29 4.64 -22.85
C GLU A 139 -2.57 5.37 -22.46
N ASN A 140 -2.46 6.60 -21.93
CA ASN A 140 -3.62 7.48 -21.75
C ASN A 140 -3.99 8.09 -23.12
N VAL A 141 -5.09 7.63 -23.69
CA VAL A 141 -5.54 7.90 -25.05
C VAL A 141 -6.57 9.04 -25.15
N GLY A 142 -6.88 9.75 -24.06
CA GLY A 142 -7.67 10.99 -24.12
C GLY A 142 -8.84 11.08 -23.14
N LEU A 143 -9.74 12.04 -23.39
CA LEU A 143 -10.88 12.39 -22.52
C LEU A 143 -10.46 12.81 -21.09
N LYS A 144 -9.30 13.48 -20.98
CA LYS A 144 -8.64 13.82 -19.71
C LYS A 144 -9.45 14.74 -18.80
N ASN A 145 -10.43 15.46 -19.36
CA ASN A 145 -11.30 16.37 -18.64
C ASN A 145 -12.69 15.77 -18.36
N SER A 146 -12.89 14.47 -18.62
CA SER A 146 -14.17 13.81 -18.27
C SER A 146 -14.31 13.65 -16.77
N GLU A 147 -13.21 13.45 -16.05
CA GLU A 147 -13.14 13.10 -14.63
C GLU A 147 -13.83 11.80 -14.23
N HIS A 148 -14.90 11.38 -14.91
CA HIS A 148 -15.67 10.18 -14.67
C HIS A 148 -16.07 9.57 -16.00
N ILE A 149 -15.70 8.31 -16.24
CA ILE A 149 -16.09 7.53 -17.42
C ILE A 149 -17.14 6.51 -16.99
N GLY A 150 -18.28 6.52 -17.67
CA GLY A 150 -19.42 5.66 -17.34
C GLY A 150 -19.22 4.22 -17.78
N ASN A 151 -19.07 3.99 -19.08
CA ASN A 151 -18.72 2.71 -19.66
C ASN A 151 -18.02 2.87 -21.03
N ILE A 152 -17.40 1.78 -21.50
CA ILE A 152 -16.73 1.69 -22.80
C ILE A 152 -17.35 0.53 -23.58
N VAL A 153 -17.61 0.73 -24.88
CA VAL A 153 -18.11 -0.33 -25.78
C VAL A 153 -17.22 -0.40 -27.01
N VAL A 154 -16.62 -1.56 -27.24
CA VAL A 154 -15.81 -1.86 -28.43
C VAL A 154 -16.71 -2.49 -29.50
N HIS A 155 -16.57 -2.04 -30.74
CA HIS A 155 -17.34 -2.59 -31.86
C HIS A 155 -16.96 -4.06 -32.11
N PRO A 156 -17.96 -4.97 -32.23
CA PRO A 156 -17.71 -6.42 -32.27
C PRO A 156 -16.91 -6.87 -33.50
N ASP A 157 -17.03 -6.19 -34.64
CA ASP A 157 -16.28 -6.56 -35.86
C ASP A 157 -15.07 -5.65 -36.17
N ASN A 158 -14.78 -4.65 -35.31
CA ASN A 158 -13.72 -3.68 -35.59
C ASN A 158 -13.17 -3.03 -34.30
N SER A 159 -12.06 -3.57 -33.79
CA SER A 159 -11.34 -3.10 -32.60
C SER A 159 -10.92 -1.62 -32.61
N ASP A 160 -10.83 -0.96 -33.76
CA ASP A 160 -10.50 0.46 -33.84
C ASP A 160 -11.71 1.38 -33.60
N VAL A 161 -12.93 0.84 -33.65
CA VAL A 161 -14.16 1.58 -33.40
C VAL A 161 -14.61 1.36 -31.96
N VAL A 162 -14.50 2.41 -31.14
CA VAL A 162 -14.82 2.36 -29.71
C VAL A 162 -15.69 3.55 -29.33
N TYR A 163 -16.68 3.31 -28.47
CA TYR A 163 -17.55 4.32 -27.89
C TYR A 163 -17.26 4.46 -26.40
N VAL A 164 -17.20 5.70 -25.92
CA VAL A 164 -16.96 6.01 -24.51
C VAL A 164 -18.04 6.94 -24.00
N SER A 165 -18.78 6.47 -22.99
CA SER A 165 -19.75 7.29 -22.24
C SER A 165 -19.00 8.16 -21.25
N ALA A 166 -18.86 9.45 -21.58
CA ALA A 166 -18.24 10.43 -20.71
C ALA A 166 -19.33 11.16 -19.91
N ILE A 167 -19.46 10.80 -18.62
CA ILE A 167 -20.44 11.42 -17.72
C ILE A 167 -20.07 12.88 -17.47
N GLY A 168 -18.77 13.17 -17.45
CA GLY A 168 -18.22 14.48 -17.19
C GLY A 168 -18.10 14.81 -15.69
N PRO A 169 -17.50 15.98 -15.39
CA PRO A 169 -17.25 16.43 -14.02
C PRO A 169 -18.51 16.49 -13.15
N VAL A 170 -18.48 15.88 -11.96
CA VAL A 170 -19.61 15.97 -11.02
C VAL A 170 -19.60 17.30 -10.24
N TRP A 171 -18.43 17.91 -10.07
CA TRP A 171 -18.21 19.10 -9.24
C TRP A 171 -18.27 20.43 -10.01
N SER A 172 -18.11 20.42 -11.33
CA SER A 172 -18.07 21.62 -12.20
C SER A 172 -18.74 21.43 -13.57
N SER A 173 -19.05 22.53 -14.27
CA SER A 173 -19.63 22.45 -15.62
C SER A 173 -18.58 22.21 -16.70
N GLY A 174 -19.02 21.80 -17.88
CA GLY A 174 -18.16 21.50 -19.01
C GLY A 174 -17.46 20.15 -18.85
N GLY A 175 -16.16 20.14 -19.16
CA GLY A 175 -15.34 18.93 -19.28
C GLY A 175 -15.61 18.14 -20.56
N ASP A 176 -14.90 17.01 -20.71
CA ASP A 176 -15.20 16.06 -21.78
C ASP A 176 -16.48 15.33 -21.39
N ARG A 177 -17.63 15.80 -21.91
CA ARG A 177 -18.95 15.34 -21.51
C ARG A 177 -19.79 14.95 -22.73
N GLY A 178 -20.42 13.77 -22.70
CA GLY A 178 -21.20 13.23 -23.83
C GLY A 178 -20.79 11.81 -24.22
N LEU A 179 -21.23 11.35 -25.39
CA LEU A 179 -20.75 10.09 -25.98
C LEU A 179 -19.66 10.40 -27.01
N TYR A 180 -18.50 9.77 -26.86
CA TYR A 180 -17.38 9.92 -27.78
C TYR A 180 -17.16 8.64 -28.59
N LYS A 181 -16.78 8.80 -29.85
CA LYS A 181 -16.43 7.71 -30.77
C LYS A 181 -15.01 7.91 -31.28
N THR A 182 -14.22 6.85 -31.29
CA THR A 182 -12.99 6.75 -32.09
C THR A 182 -13.21 5.76 -33.23
N THR A 183 -12.46 5.91 -34.31
CA THR A 183 -12.39 4.96 -35.43
C THR A 183 -10.94 4.64 -35.81
N ASP A 184 -9.99 5.02 -34.96
CA ASP A 184 -8.54 4.86 -35.16
C ASP A 184 -7.86 4.27 -33.91
N GLY A 185 -8.64 3.54 -33.10
CA GLY A 185 -8.14 2.83 -31.94
C GLY A 185 -7.74 3.73 -30.78
N GLY A 186 -8.35 4.91 -30.66
CA GLY A 186 -8.20 5.84 -29.54
C GLY A 186 -7.25 7.02 -29.80
N LYS A 187 -6.70 7.17 -31.02
CA LYS A 187 -5.79 8.29 -31.35
C LYS A 187 -6.55 9.61 -31.44
N THR A 188 -7.77 9.56 -31.97
CA THR A 188 -8.67 10.71 -32.03
C THR A 188 -10.07 10.35 -31.56
N TRP A 189 -10.75 11.34 -30.96
CA TRP A 189 -12.09 11.20 -30.41
C TRP A 189 -13.03 12.24 -31.02
N LYS A 190 -14.19 11.79 -31.48
CA LYS A 190 -15.29 12.64 -31.95
C LYS A 190 -16.46 12.55 -30.98
N ALA A 191 -16.92 13.68 -30.46
CA ALA A 191 -18.18 13.73 -29.73
C ALA A 191 -19.34 13.46 -30.71
N VAL A 192 -20.12 12.40 -30.45
CA VAL A 192 -21.23 11.94 -31.31
C VAL A 192 -22.61 12.20 -30.68
N LEU A 193 -22.66 12.40 -29.36
CA LEU A 193 -23.86 12.89 -28.65
C LEU A 193 -23.44 13.85 -27.54
N THR A 194 -23.90 15.11 -27.63
CA THR A 194 -23.68 16.15 -26.61
C THR A 194 -24.99 16.87 -26.34
N ILE A 195 -25.29 17.17 -25.07
CA ILE A 195 -26.54 17.83 -24.68
C ILE A 195 -26.28 19.27 -24.22
N ASP A 196 -25.56 19.45 -23.11
CA ASP A 196 -25.12 20.75 -22.58
C ASP A 196 -23.95 20.57 -21.58
N GLU A 197 -23.51 21.66 -20.95
CA GLU A 197 -22.38 21.67 -20.01
C GLU A 197 -22.65 20.97 -18.66
N HIS A 198 -23.87 20.52 -18.41
CA HIS A 198 -24.29 19.86 -17.15
C HIS A 198 -24.77 18.42 -17.36
N THR A 199 -24.90 17.98 -18.62
CA THR A 199 -25.55 16.73 -19.00
C THR A 199 -24.62 15.86 -19.82
N GLY A 200 -24.15 14.77 -19.21
CA GLY A 200 -23.28 13.78 -19.86
C GLY A 200 -24.03 12.56 -20.33
N VAL A 201 -23.29 11.54 -20.80
CA VAL A 201 -23.84 10.21 -21.08
C VAL A 201 -23.41 9.27 -19.97
N ASN A 202 -24.39 8.67 -19.28
CA ASN A 202 -24.16 7.74 -18.18
C ASN A 202 -23.68 6.40 -18.72
N GLU A 203 -24.39 5.86 -19.71
CA GLU A 203 -24.01 4.62 -20.37
C GLU A 203 -24.44 4.59 -21.83
N VAL A 204 -23.83 3.66 -22.58
CA VAL A 204 -24.22 3.28 -23.93
C VAL A 204 -24.29 1.76 -24.03
N VAL A 205 -25.33 1.25 -24.68
CA VAL A 205 -25.46 -0.18 -25.03
C VAL A 205 -25.63 -0.33 -26.54
N MET A 206 -25.07 -1.40 -27.10
CA MET A 206 -25.01 -1.67 -28.53
C MET A 206 -25.79 -2.95 -28.84
N ASP A 207 -26.61 -2.93 -29.89
CA ASP A 207 -27.31 -4.14 -30.35
C ASP A 207 -26.27 -5.14 -30.89
N PRO A 208 -26.14 -6.35 -30.31
CA PRO A 208 -25.11 -7.31 -30.72
C PRO A 208 -25.34 -7.87 -32.13
N ARG A 209 -26.53 -7.70 -32.71
CA ARG A 209 -26.86 -8.15 -34.08
C ARG A 209 -26.53 -7.09 -35.14
N ASN A 210 -26.51 -5.82 -34.73
CA ASN A 210 -26.26 -4.70 -35.61
C ASN A 210 -25.58 -3.55 -34.84
N PRO A 211 -24.25 -3.42 -34.93
CA PRO A 211 -23.49 -2.43 -34.16
C PRO A 211 -23.73 -0.97 -34.58
N GLU A 212 -24.51 -0.74 -35.64
CA GLU A 212 -25.00 0.60 -36.00
C GLU A 212 -26.17 1.06 -35.11
N ILE A 213 -26.80 0.15 -34.36
CA ILE A 213 -27.88 0.46 -33.43
C ILE A 213 -27.32 0.64 -32.02
N LEU A 214 -27.46 1.85 -31.50
CA LEU A 214 -26.95 2.24 -30.18
C LEU A 214 -28.07 2.88 -29.36
N TYR A 215 -28.02 2.66 -28.05
CA TYR A 215 -28.88 3.33 -27.07
C TYR A 215 -28.00 3.98 -26.01
N ALA A 216 -28.25 5.26 -25.74
CA ALA A 216 -27.47 6.02 -24.75
C ALA A 216 -28.41 6.71 -23.75
N SER A 217 -28.05 6.66 -22.46
CA SER A 217 -28.73 7.40 -21.41
C SER A 217 -27.99 8.70 -21.11
N THR A 218 -28.68 9.84 -21.22
CA THR A 218 -28.12 11.13 -20.83
C THR A 218 -28.47 11.43 -19.38
N PHE A 219 -27.53 12.05 -18.66
CA PHE A 219 -27.65 12.27 -17.22
C PHE A 219 -27.20 13.67 -16.81
N GLN A 220 -28.15 14.49 -16.37
CA GLN A 220 -27.90 15.80 -15.79
C GLN A 220 -27.67 15.68 -14.28
N ARG A 221 -26.48 16.08 -13.81
CA ARG A 221 -26.11 15.99 -12.39
C ARG A 221 -25.19 17.10 -11.93
N ARG A 222 -25.25 17.43 -10.64
CA ARG A 222 -24.28 18.30 -9.95
C ARG A 222 -24.19 17.92 -8.47
N ARG A 223 -22.98 17.94 -7.93
CA ARG A 223 -22.75 17.82 -6.50
C ARG A 223 -21.86 18.96 -5.99
N HIS A 224 -22.12 19.38 -4.76
CA HIS A 224 -21.26 20.24 -3.95
C HIS A 224 -21.22 19.69 -2.52
N VAL A 225 -20.42 20.29 -1.64
CA VAL A 225 -20.42 19.95 -0.20
C VAL A 225 -21.83 20.00 0.39
N PHE A 226 -22.59 21.04 0.03
CA PHE A 226 -23.89 21.34 0.64
C PHE A 226 -25.08 20.62 0.00
N THR A 227 -24.95 20.02 -1.19
CA THR A 227 -26.09 19.41 -1.89
C THR A 227 -25.69 18.43 -3.00
N TYR A 228 -26.65 17.60 -3.40
CA TYR A 228 -26.64 16.78 -4.61
C TYR A 228 -27.93 17.06 -5.39
N ILE A 229 -27.80 17.20 -6.71
CA ILE A 229 -28.90 17.24 -7.68
C ILE A 229 -28.67 16.09 -8.65
N GLY A 230 -29.51 15.06 -8.54
CA GLY A 230 -29.36 13.78 -9.25
C GLY A 230 -30.23 13.64 -10.48
N GLY A 231 -30.60 14.73 -11.14
CA GLY A 231 -31.43 14.69 -12.34
C GLY A 231 -31.89 16.06 -12.81
N GLY A 232 -32.59 16.08 -13.94
CA GLY A 232 -33.13 17.30 -14.52
C GLY A 232 -33.77 17.08 -15.89
N PRO A 233 -34.27 18.15 -16.53
CA PRO A 233 -35.06 18.06 -17.76
C PRO A 233 -34.27 17.59 -18.99
N LYS A 234 -32.94 17.42 -18.86
CA LYS A 234 -32.03 17.02 -19.94
C LYS A 234 -31.59 15.56 -19.86
N SER A 235 -31.96 14.84 -18.79
CA SER A 235 -31.78 13.40 -18.70
C SER A 235 -32.84 12.68 -19.54
N SER A 236 -32.44 11.73 -20.38
CA SER A 236 -33.32 11.00 -21.30
C SER A 236 -32.66 9.74 -21.88
N ILE A 237 -33.37 9.03 -22.75
CA ILE A 237 -32.84 7.90 -23.54
C ILE A 237 -32.81 8.30 -25.02
N HIS A 238 -31.69 8.07 -25.68
CA HIS A 238 -31.48 8.36 -27.09
C HIS A 238 -31.15 7.08 -27.87
N LYS A 239 -31.60 7.00 -29.12
CA LYS A 239 -31.31 5.91 -30.05
C LYS A 239 -30.62 6.43 -31.31
N SER A 240 -29.58 5.73 -31.76
CA SER A 240 -29.01 5.85 -33.10
C SER A 240 -29.24 4.55 -33.88
N THR A 241 -29.32 4.67 -35.21
CA THR A 241 -29.39 3.54 -36.15
C THR A 241 -28.35 3.66 -37.26
N ASP A 242 -27.34 4.51 -37.06
CA ASP A 242 -26.30 4.89 -38.01
C ASP A 242 -24.93 5.07 -37.32
N GLY A 243 -24.68 4.24 -36.29
CA GLY A 243 -23.38 4.17 -35.62
C GLY A 243 -23.03 5.47 -34.88
N GLY A 244 -24.04 6.16 -34.37
CA GLY A 244 -23.94 7.40 -33.61
C GLY A 244 -23.86 8.67 -34.46
N ALA A 245 -24.05 8.62 -35.78
CA ALA A 245 -24.03 9.83 -36.61
C ALA A 245 -25.24 10.74 -36.34
N THR A 246 -26.41 10.16 -36.08
CA THR A 246 -27.63 10.87 -35.66
C THR A 246 -28.32 10.16 -34.48
N TRP A 247 -29.05 10.95 -33.68
CA TRP A 247 -29.71 10.48 -32.46
C TRP A 247 -31.14 10.98 -32.38
N THR A 248 -32.06 10.09 -32.00
CA THR A 248 -33.46 10.39 -31.72
C THR A 248 -33.77 10.12 -30.27
N GLU A 249 -34.42 11.06 -29.60
CA GLU A 249 -34.91 10.88 -28.23
C GLU A 249 -36.10 9.88 -28.21
N ILE A 250 -36.04 8.87 -27.36
CA ILE A 250 -36.99 7.75 -27.33
C ILE A 250 -37.67 7.58 -25.96
N LYS A 251 -38.36 8.62 -25.50
CA LYS A 251 -39.00 8.68 -24.17
C LYS A 251 -40.47 8.29 -24.11
N LYS A 252 -41.07 7.78 -25.20
CA LYS A 252 -42.50 7.46 -25.24
C LYS A 252 -42.83 6.36 -24.22
N GLY A 253 -43.65 6.69 -23.21
CA GLY A 253 -44.04 5.77 -22.13
C GLY A 253 -43.21 5.90 -20.85
N LEU A 254 -42.16 6.73 -20.84
CA LEU A 254 -41.43 7.14 -19.64
C LEU A 254 -42.16 8.30 -18.93
N PRO A 255 -41.82 8.59 -17.65
CA PRO A 255 -42.38 9.73 -16.94
C PRO A 255 -42.11 11.06 -17.66
N SER A 256 -43.06 12.00 -17.57
CA SER A 256 -42.94 13.34 -18.13
C SER A 256 -42.33 14.37 -17.18
N VAL A 257 -41.88 13.94 -16.01
CA VAL A 257 -41.17 14.77 -15.01
C VAL A 257 -39.67 14.71 -15.26
N ASP A 258 -38.89 15.53 -14.54
CA ASP A 258 -37.43 15.47 -14.60
C ASP A 258 -36.92 14.05 -14.27
N LEU A 259 -36.01 13.54 -15.11
CA LEU A 259 -35.43 12.21 -14.96
C LEU A 259 -34.04 12.30 -14.29
N GLY A 260 -33.69 11.26 -13.55
CA GLY A 260 -32.38 11.08 -12.92
C GLY A 260 -31.48 10.15 -13.71
N ARG A 261 -30.64 9.38 -13.00
CA ARG A 261 -29.84 8.32 -13.61
C ARG A 261 -30.76 7.24 -14.19
N ILE A 262 -30.42 6.76 -15.38
CA ILE A 262 -31.15 5.69 -16.08
C ILE A 262 -30.14 4.62 -16.39
N GLY A 263 -30.37 3.39 -15.92
CA GLY A 263 -29.64 2.17 -16.31
C GLY A 263 -30.30 1.48 -17.50
N LEU A 264 -29.52 0.91 -18.41
CA LEU A 264 -29.98 0.24 -19.63
C LEU A 264 -29.39 -1.16 -19.78
N ALA A 265 -30.21 -2.12 -20.18
CA ALA A 265 -29.72 -3.43 -20.61
C ALA A 265 -30.51 -3.97 -21.80
N ILE A 266 -29.79 -4.52 -22.77
CA ILE A 266 -30.36 -5.29 -23.88
C ILE A 266 -30.32 -6.76 -23.47
N ALA A 267 -31.42 -7.50 -23.67
CA ALA A 267 -31.43 -8.93 -23.40
C ALA A 267 -30.59 -9.69 -24.44
N PRO A 268 -29.50 -10.40 -24.07
CA PRO A 268 -28.65 -11.09 -25.04
C PRO A 268 -29.40 -12.17 -25.83
N SER A 269 -30.31 -12.89 -25.16
CA SER A 269 -31.15 -13.93 -25.76
C SER A 269 -32.27 -13.40 -26.68
N ASN A 270 -32.62 -12.11 -26.59
CA ASN A 270 -33.56 -11.44 -27.49
C ASN A 270 -33.36 -9.92 -27.53
N PRO A 271 -32.50 -9.40 -28.43
CA PRO A 271 -32.12 -7.98 -28.40
C PRO A 271 -33.21 -6.98 -28.82
N ASP A 272 -34.42 -7.43 -29.21
CA ASP A 272 -35.58 -6.52 -29.35
C ASP A 272 -36.12 -6.05 -27.98
N ILE A 273 -35.76 -6.78 -26.92
CA ILE A 273 -36.10 -6.47 -25.54
C ILE A 273 -35.00 -5.60 -24.93
N ILE A 274 -35.41 -4.43 -24.46
CA ILE A 274 -34.55 -3.49 -23.73
C ILE A 274 -35.22 -3.16 -22.41
N TYR A 275 -34.46 -3.25 -21.33
CA TYR A 275 -34.89 -2.82 -20.01
C TYR A 275 -34.27 -1.48 -19.64
N ALA A 276 -35.02 -0.71 -18.87
CA ALA A 276 -34.54 0.53 -18.29
C ALA A 276 -35.00 0.64 -16.83
N ILE A 277 -34.07 0.91 -15.93
CA ILE A 277 -34.37 1.33 -14.56
C ILE A 277 -34.19 2.85 -14.49
N VAL A 278 -35.21 3.56 -14.04
CA VAL A 278 -35.32 5.02 -14.20
C VAL A 278 -35.56 5.68 -12.85
N GLU A 279 -34.61 6.49 -12.38
CA GLU A 279 -34.84 7.47 -11.34
C GLU A 279 -35.62 8.67 -11.92
N ALA A 280 -36.59 9.21 -11.18
CA ALA A 280 -37.36 10.37 -11.62
C ALA A 280 -37.90 11.18 -10.45
N ALA A 281 -38.18 12.46 -10.69
CA ALA A 281 -38.75 13.35 -9.72
C ALA A 281 -40.13 12.87 -9.23
N GLN A 282 -40.59 13.40 -8.10
CA GLN A 282 -41.94 13.14 -7.55
C GLN A 282 -42.26 11.65 -7.33
N GLY A 283 -41.24 10.79 -7.15
CA GLY A 283 -41.40 9.35 -6.98
C GLY A 283 -42.00 8.65 -8.20
N LYS A 284 -41.85 9.20 -9.41
CA LYS A 284 -42.41 8.62 -10.65
C LYS A 284 -41.49 7.63 -11.36
N GLY A 285 -40.32 7.35 -10.77
CA GLY A 285 -39.36 6.36 -11.26
C GLY A 285 -39.91 4.93 -11.28
N GLY A 286 -39.09 4.00 -11.74
CA GLY A 286 -39.41 2.56 -11.73
C GLY A 286 -38.69 1.77 -12.81
N PHE A 287 -39.18 0.56 -13.06
CA PHE A 287 -38.62 -0.37 -14.02
C PHE A 287 -39.48 -0.45 -15.28
N TYR A 288 -38.84 -0.38 -16.44
CA TYR A 288 -39.48 -0.26 -17.75
C TYR A 288 -38.93 -1.30 -18.73
N LYS A 289 -39.80 -1.74 -19.63
CA LYS A 289 -39.48 -2.67 -20.71
C LYS A 289 -39.93 -2.10 -22.05
N SER A 290 -39.05 -2.17 -23.04
CA SER A 290 -39.38 -2.04 -24.45
C SER A 290 -39.26 -3.41 -25.12
N THR A 291 -40.16 -3.70 -26.06
CA THR A 291 -40.15 -4.94 -26.87
C THR A 291 -40.08 -4.63 -28.37
N ASN A 292 -39.79 -3.37 -28.72
CA ASN A 292 -39.74 -2.88 -30.09
C ASN A 292 -38.51 -1.99 -30.30
N GLY A 293 -37.40 -2.37 -29.67
CA GLY A 293 -36.12 -1.69 -29.83
C GLY A 293 -36.16 -0.21 -29.42
N GLY A 294 -36.85 0.12 -28.33
CA GLY A 294 -36.91 1.45 -27.73
C GLY A 294 -37.97 2.39 -28.31
N ALA A 295 -38.77 1.99 -29.29
CA ALA A 295 -39.79 2.88 -29.88
C ALA A 295 -40.91 3.27 -28.88
N SER A 296 -41.20 2.40 -27.92
CA SER A 296 -42.06 2.69 -26.77
C SER A 296 -41.69 1.86 -25.56
N TRP A 297 -41.93 2.42 -24.37
CA TRP A 297 -41.67 1.81 -23.08
C TRP A 297 -42.96 1.50 -22.33
N SER A 298 -42.95 0.41 -21.58
CA SER A 298 -44.03 -0.01 -20.69
C SER A 298 -43.49 -0.19 -19.28
N LYS A 299 -44.09 0.50 -18.31
CA LYS A 299 -43.73 0.33 -16.90
C LYS A 299 -44.12 -1.07 -16.43
N GLN A 300 -43.14 -1.82 -15.92
CA GLN A 300 -43.37 -3.16 -15.39
C GLN A 300 -43.67 -3.13 -13.89
N GLY A 301 -42.99 -2.24 -13.16
CA GLY A 301 -43.13 -2.11 -11.71
C GLY A 301 -42.58 -0.79 -11.18
N SER A 302 -42.70 -0.59 -9.87
CA SER A 302 -42.15 0.57 -9.16
C SER A 302 -40.72 0.37 -8.67
N TYR A 303 -40.12 -0.80 -8.90
CA TYR A 303 -38.74 -1.06 -8.48
C TYR A 303 -37.78 -0.06 -9.13
N SER A 304 -36.97 0.56 -8.30
CA SER A 304 -35.86 1.45 -8.65
C SER A 304 -34.87 1.43 -7.50
N SER A 305 -33.58 1.44 -7.79
CA SER A 305 -32.54 1.63 -6.75
C SER A 305 -32.11 3.11 -6.64
N SER A 306 -31.07 3.38 -5.87
CA SER A 306 -30.57 4.73 -5.54
C SER A 306 -29.71 5.29 -6.66
N GLY A 307 -30.24 6.22 -7.48
CA GLY A 307 -29.58 6.73 -8.69
C GLY A 307 -28.19 7.32 -8.51
N ASN A 308 -27.85 7.76 -7.29
CA ASN A 308 -26.50 8.23 -6.97
C ASN A 308 -25.44 7.12 -6.86
N TYR A 309 -25.85 5.86 -6.72
CA TYR A 309 -24.98 4.76 -6.33
C TYR A 309 -25.24 3.46 -7.10
N TYR A 310 -26.50 3.19 -7.44
CA TYR A 310 -26.95 1.97 -8.08
C TYR A 310 -27.98 2.30 -9.16
N GLN A 311 -27.74 1.86 -10.39
CA GLN A 311 -28.75 1.74 -11.47
C GLN A 311 -28.37 0.65 -12.48
N GLU A 312 -27.27 -0.07 -12.26
CA GLU A 312 -26.75 -1.07 -13.16
C GLU A 312 -27.70 -2.28 -13.16
N ILE A 313 -28.13 -2.69 -14.34
CA ILE A 313 -29.00 -3.85 -14.54
C ILE A 313 -28.35 -4.80 -15.54
N VAL A 314 -28.40 -6.09 -15.25
CA VAL A 314 -27.79 -7.13 -16.09
C VAL A 314 -28.85 -8.19 -16.38
N VAL A 315 -29.05 -8.48 -17.67
CA VAL A 315 -29.99 -9.51 -18.11
C VAL A 315 -29.24 -10.82 -18.24
N ASP A 316 -29.87 -11.90 -17.78
CA ASP A 316 -29.33 -13.25 -17.94
C ASP A 316 -29.06 -13.56 -19.43
N PRO A 317 -27.89 -14.15 -19.75
CA PRO A 317 -27.49 -14.39 -21.13
C PRO A 317 -28.38 -15.41 -21.87
N LEU A 318 -29.11 -16.27 -21.14
CA LEU A 318 -29.94 -17.35 -21.66
C LEU A 318 -31.45 -17.09 -21.51
N ASP A 319 -31.89 -16.29 -20.54
CA ASP A 319 -33.31 -15.96 -20.31
C ASP A 319 -33.58 -14.44 -20.20
N ALA A 320 -34.23 -13.88 -21.22
CA ALA A 320 -34.60 -12.46 -21.28
C ALA A 320 -35.57 -11.98 -20.18
N ASN A 321 -36.16 -12.88 -19.38
CA ASN A 321 -37.03 -12.52 -18.26
C ASN A 321 -36.32 -12.54 -16.90
N VAL A 322 -35.06 -13.00 -16.86
CA VAL A 322 -34.22 -12.95 -15.66
C VAL A 322 -33.34 -11.72 -15.72
N ILE A 323 -33.52 -10.80 -14.76
CA ILE A 323 -32.79 -9.53 -14.69
C ILE A 323 -32.30 -9.32 -13.27
N TYR A 324 -31.00 -9.10 -13.14
CA TYR A 324 -30.35 -8.71 -11.90
C TYR A 324 -30.26 -7.18 -11.84
N GLY A 325 -30.59 -6.61 -10.69
CA GLY A 325 -30.45 -5.19 -10.38
C GLY A 325 -29.42 -5.00 -9.26
N MET A 326 -28.41 -4.18 -9.53
CA MET A 326 -27.47 -3.73 -8.52
C MET A 326 -28.19 -2.81 -7.53
N ASP A 327 -27.89 -3.00 -6.25
CA ASP A 327 -28.59 -2.35 -5.13
C ASP A 327 -27.79 -2.61 -3.84
N THR A 328 -28.22 -2.02 -2.72
CA THR A 328 -27.69 -2.42 -1.39
C THR A 328 -27.87 -3.92 -1.19
N TRP A 329 -29.07 -4.45 -1.42
CA TRP A 329 -29.30 -5.90 -1.48
C TRP A 329 -29.57 -6.30 -2.92
N MET A 330 -28.69 -7.08 -3.54
CA MET A 330 -28.82 -7.42 -4.96
C MET A 330 -30.20 -8.03 -5.25
N GLN A 331 -30.88 -7.47 -6.26
CA GLN A 331 -32.24 -7.88 -6.62
C GLN A 331 -32.24 -8.72 -7.88
N VAL A 332 -33.21 -9.62 -8.01
CA VAL A 332 -33.49 -10.36 -9.24
C VAL A 332 -34.98 -10.35 -9.55
N SER A 333 -35.30 -10.15 -10.82
CA SER A 333 -36.60 -10.43 -11.40
C SER A 333 -36.51 -11.70 -12.23
N ARG A 334 -37.56 -12.53 -12.20
CA ARG A 334 -37.70 -13.72 -13.04
C ARG A 334 -38.96 -13.68 -13.93
N ASP A 335 -39.59 -12.51 -14.02
CA ASP A 335 -40.85 -12.29 -14.74
C ASP A 335 -40.80 -11.09 -15.71
N GLY A 336 -39.58 -10.71 -16.12
CA GLY A 336 -39.36 -9.59 -17.04
C GLY A 336 -39.53 -8.22 -16.39
N GLY A 337 -39.21 -8.10 -15.10
CA GLY A 337 -39.15 -6.84 -14.35
C GLY A 337 -40.45 -6.43 -13.65
N LYS A 338 -41.45 -7.32 -13.56
CA LYS A 338 -42.74 -7.02 -12.90
C LYS A 338 -42.61 -7.12 -11.38
N SER A 339 -41.84 -8.09 -10.90
CA SER A 339 -41.49 -8.25 -9.49
C SER A 339 -39.98 -8.49 -9.32
N PHE A 340 -39.46 -8.07 -8.16
CA PHE A 340 -38.06 -8.23 -7.76
C PHE A 340 -38.00 -8.82 -6.35
N SER A 341 -36.97 -9.63 -6.10
CA SER A 341 -36.65 -10.21 -4.79
C SER A 341 -35.14 -10.26 -4.60
N ASN A 342 -34.68 -10.35 -3.35
CA ASN A 342 -33.27 -10.55 -3.05
C ASN A 342 -32.73 -11.82 -3.71
N VAL A 343 -31.48 -11.77 -4.18
CA VAL A 343 -30.79 -12.92 -4.78
C VAL A 343 -30.36 -13.95 -3.73
N GLY A 344 -29.87 -13.49 -2.57
CA GLY A 344 -29.36 -14.34 -1.48
C GLY A 344 -27.97 -13.87 -1.06
N GLU A 345 -27.85 -13.24 0.11
CA GLU A 345 -26.61 -12.54 0.53
C GLU A 345 -26.30 -12.67 2.03
N ASP A 346 -26.87 -13.66 2.72
CA ASP A 346 -26.82 -13.77 4.19
C ASP A 346 -25.39 -13.74 4.79
N THR A 347 -24.39 -14.23 4.06
CA THR A 347 -22.97 -14.31 4.47
C THR A 347 -22.03 -13.52 3.55
N LYS A 348 -22.58 -12.56 2.80
CA LYS A 348 -21.85 -11.73 1.84
C LYS A 348 -22.05 -10.24 2.17
N HIS A 349 -21.06 -9.41 1.87
CA HIS A 349 -21.23 -7.96 1.99
C HIS A 349 -22.24 -7.43 0.97
N VAL A 350 -23.08 -6.50 1.41
CA VAL A 350 -24.08 -5.75 0.63
C VAL A 350 -23.43 -4.72 -0.29
N ASP A 351 -24.21 -3.83 -0.89
CA ASP A 351 -23.75 -2.69 -1.69
C ASP A 351 -23.08 -3.11 -3.00
N ASN A 352 -23.89 -3.73 -3.87
CA ASN A 352 -23.47 -4.36 -5.11
C ASN A 352 -23.38 -3.35 -6.25
N HIS A 353 -22.30 -3.40 -7.03
CA HIS A 353 -22.04 -2.47 -8.14
C HIS A 353 -21.89 -3.16 -9.48
N CYS A 354 -21.40 -4.40 -9.51
CA CYS A 354 -21.23 -5.15 -10.75
C CYS A 354 -21.44 -6.65 -10.56
N ILE A 355 -21.88 -7.30 -11.64
CA ILE A 355 -22.05 -8.74 -11.73
C ILE A 355 -21.60 -9.21 -13.11
N TRP A 356 -20.85 -10.31 -13.12
CA TRP A 356 -20.64 -11.12 -14.31
C TRP A 356 -21.39 -12.45 -14.15
N ILE A 357 -22.11 -12.84 -15.19
CA ILE A 357 -22.88 -14.09 -15.28
C ILE A 357 -22.19 -14.93 -16.34
N ASP A 358 -21.79 -16.16 -16.02
CA ASP A 358 -21.16 -17.04 -16.99
C ASP A 358 -22.16 -17.38 -18.11
N PRO A 359 -21.88 -17.03 -19.38
CA PRO A 359 -22.80 -17.27 -20.49
C PRO A 359 -23.00 -18.75 -20.81
N LYS A 360 -22.18 -19.66 -20.24
CA LYS A 360 -22.27 -21.11 -20.42
C LYS A 360 -22.88 -21.81 -19.20
N ASP A 361 -22.96 -21.13 -18.06
CA ASP A 361 -23.47 -21.67 -16.79
C ASP A 361 -24.02 -20.53 -15.91
N THR A 362 -25.31 -20.23 -16.00
CA THR A 362 -25.90 -19.08 -15.31
C THR A 362 -26.00 -19.24 -13.78
N ASP A 363 -25.61 -20.39 -13.23
CA ASP A 363 -25.45 -20.58 -11.78
C ASP A 363 -24.09 -20.06 -11.28
N HIS A 364 -23.13 -19.84 -12.19
CA HIS A 364 -21.81 -19.28 -11.93
C HIS A 364 -21.83 -17.74 -12.05
N LEU A 365 -21.73 -17.06 -10.89
CA LEU A 365 -21.75 -15.60 -10.81
C LEU A 365 -20.48 -15.08 -10.13
N LEU A 366 -19.96 -13.97 -10.64
CA LEU A 366 -18.94 -13.16 -9.99
C LEU A 366 -19.55 -11.79 -9.66
N VAL A 367 -19.52 -11.39 -8.39
CA VAL A 367 -20.15 -10.15 -7.91
C VAL A 367 -19.14 -9.27 -7.21
N GLY A 368 -19.13 -8.00 -7.58
CA GLY A 368 -18.34 -6.94 -6.97
C GLY A 368 -19.22 -5.99 -6.16
N CYS A 369 -18.83 -5.74 -4.91
CA CYS A 369 -19.53 -4.86 -3.99
C CYS A 369 -18.56 -3.99 -3.17
N ASP A 370 -19.07 -3.23 -2.20
CA ASP A 370 -18.23 -2.38 -1.32
C ASP A 370 -17.25 -3.20 -0.45
N GLY A 371 -17.55 -4.47 -0.19
CA GLY A 371 -16.71 -5.39 0.60
C GLY A 371 -15.75 -6.27 -0.21
N GLY A 372 -15.74 -6.14 -1.55
CA GLY A 372 -14.85 -6.89 -2.45
C GLY A 372 -15.55 -7.80 -3.45
N ILE A 373 -14.94 -8.96 -3.70
CA ILE A 373 -15.35 -9.91 -4.75
C ILE A 373 -15.89 -11.18 -4.10
N TYR A 374 -17.07 -11.59 -4.57
CA TYR A 374 -17.74 -12.82 -4.17
C TYR A 374 -18.09 -13.66 -5.41
N GLU A 375 -17.86 -14.96 -5.33
CA GLU A 375 -18.11 -15.91 -6.41
C GLU A 375 -19.06 -17.02 -5.93
N THR A 376 -19.94 -17.51 -6.80
CA THR A 376 -20.88 -18.59 -6.51
C THR A 376 -21.00 -19.50 -7.73
N PHE A 377 -21.30 -20.79 -7.50
CA PHE A 377 -21.52 -21.81 -8.52
C PHE A 377 -22.89 -22.51 -8.33
N ASP A 378 -23.75 -21.92 -7.51
CA ASP A 378 -25.05 -22.48 -7.11
C ASP A 378 -26.12 -21.39 -7.03
N LEU A 379 -26.01 -20.37 -7.91
CA LEU A 379 -26.97 -19.28 -8.06
C LEU A 379 -27.17 -18.50 -6.74
N ALA A 380 -26.06 -18.16 -6.08
CA ALA A 380 -26.00 -17.41 -4.83
C ALA A 380 -26.55 -18.12 -3.59
N ALA A 381 -26.70 -19.45 -3.61
CA ALA A 381 -27.01 -20.20 -2.40
C ALA A 381 -25.82 -20.23 -1.43
N THR A 382 -24.59 -20.27 -1.97
CA THR A 382 -23.35 -20.12 -1.21
C THR A 382 -22.35 -19.20 -1.91
N TRP A 383 -21.49 -18.53 -1.14
CA TRP A 383 -20.53 -17.55 -1.63
C TRP A 383 -19.09 -17.86 -1.19
N GLN A 384 -18.15 -17.72 -2.13
CA GLN A 384 -16.72 -17.69 -1.87
C GLN A 384 -16.21 -16.23 -1.91
N PHE A 385 -15.71 -15.73 -0.78
CA PHE A 385 -15.07 -14.41 -0.69
C PHE A 385 -13.59 -14.47 -1.11
N LYS A 386 -13.13 -13.51 -1.92
CA LYS A 386 -11.71 -13.38 -2.31
C LYS A 386 -10.94 -12.51 -1.29
N ALA A 387 -10.48 -13.11 -0.20
CA ALA A 387 -9.86 -12.44 0.96
C ALA A 387 -8.39 -11.99 0.77
N ASN A 388 -7.95 -11.72 -0.46
CA ASN A 388 -6.55 -11.47 -0.83
C ASN A 388 -6.34 -10.23 -1.72
N LEU A 389 -7.34 -9.35 -1.79
CA LEU A 389 -7.28 -8.08 -2.50
C LEU A 389 -7.23 -6.91 -1.50
N PRO A 390 -6.05 -6.33 -1.20
CA PRO A 390 -5.88 -5.29 -0.18
C PRO A 390 -6.24 -3.90 -0.72
N VAL A 391 -7.53 -3.67 -0.97
CA VAL A 391 -8.08 -2.42 -1.52
C VAL A 391 -9.03 -1.68 -0.59
N THR A 392 -8.95 -1.92 0.71
CA THR A 392 -9.74 -1.24 1.75
C THR A 392 -9.54 0.28 1.71
N GLN A 393 -10.63 1.03 1.90
CA GLN A 393 -10.68 2.49 1.78
C GLN A 393 -10.76 3.16 3.15
N PHE A 394 -9.61 3.53 3.72
CA PHE A 394 -9.54 4.22 5.01
C PHE A 394 -9.73 5.72 4.88
N TYR A 395 -10.59 6.27 5.74
CA TYR A 395 -10.79 7.71 5.87
C TYR A 395 -9.74 8.37 6.76
N LYS A 396 -9.35 7.68 7.82
CA LYS A 396 -8.55 8.20 8.94
C LYS A 396 -7.59 7.13 9.47
N VAL A 397 -6.50 7.56 10.12
CA VAL A 397 -5.52 6.67 10.74
C VAL A 397 -5.12 7.16 12.12
N ALA A 398 -5.13 6.25 13.09
CA ALA A 398 -4.62 6.49 14.43
C ALA A 398 -3.69 5.35 14.87
N VAL A 399 -2.77 5.67 15.78
CA VAL A 399 -1.81 4.71 16.35
C VAL A 399 -1.87 4.75 17.87
N ASP A 400 -1.61 3.61 18.51
CA ASP A 400 -1.49 3.54 19.97
C ASP A 400 -0.03 3.46 20.46
N ASN A 401 0.14 3.32 21.78
CA ASN A 401 1.43 3.16 22.43
C ASN A 401 1.65 1.74 22.97
N ALA A 402 0.90 0.75 22.49
CA ALA A 402 1.02 -0.62 22.99
C ALA A 402 2.45 -1.15 22.86
N GLU A 403 2.81 -2.01 23.81
CA GLU A 403 4.07 -2.75 23.82
C GLU A 403 3.80 -4.25 23.61
N PRO A 404 4.71 -4.97 22.95
CA PRO A 404 5.97 -4.47 22.40
C PRO A 404 5.82 -3.78 21.03
N PHE A 405 4.70 -3.98 20.34
CA PHE A 405 4.40 -3.36 19.06
C PHE A 405 3.08 -2.61 19.15
N TYR A 406 3.04 -1.40 18.59
CA TYR A 406 1.83 -0.59 18.56
C TYR A 406 0.81 -1.12 17.56
N TYR A 407 -0.44 -0.75 17.74
CA TYR A 407 -1.54 -1.04 16.81
C TYR A 407 -1.90 0.19 15.99
N ILE A 408 -2.44 -0.07 14.81
CA ILE A 408 -2.92 0.91 13.85
C ILE A 408 -4.43 0.72 13.72
N TYR A 409 -5.17 1.82 13.72
CA TYR A 409 -6.62 1.86 13.71
C TYR A 409 -7.09 2.80 12.61
N GLY A 410 -8.26 2.50 12.05
CA GLY A 410 -8.92 3.41 11.15
C GLY A 410 -10.32 2.97 10.80
N GLY A 411 -11.10 3.96 10.38
CA GLY A 411 -12.43 3.79 9.87
C GLY A 411 -12.46 3.71 8.35
N THR A 412 -13.33 2.85 7.82
CA THR A 412 -13.38 2.56 6.39
C THR A 412 -14.72 2.94 5.75
N GLN A 413 -14.71 3.18 4.44
CA GLN A 413 -15.92 3.30 3.64
C GLN A 413 -16.67 1.96 3.63
N ASP A 414 -17.92 1.96 4.12
CA ASP A 414 -18.88 0.85 4.19
C ASP A 414 -18.43 -0.42 4.95
N ASN A 415 -17.18 -0.49 5.44
CA ASN A 415 -16.54 -1.73 5.91
C ASN A 415 -16.06 -1.68 7.37
N PHE A 416 -16.79 -1.00 8.26
CA PHE A 416 -16.51 -0.90 9.70
C PHE A 416 -15.30 -0.02 10.07
N SER A 417 -15.14 0.20 11.39
CA SER A 417 -13.84 0.61 11.95
C SER A 417 -13.09 -0.62 12.46
N MET A 418 -11.77 -0.63 12.30
CA MET A 418 -10.94 -1.78 12.65
C MET A 418 -9.57 -1.37 13.19
N GLY A 419 -8.91 -2.32 13.85
CA GLY A 419 -7.54 -2.20 14.33
C GLY A 419 -6.73 -3.46 14.10
N GLY A 420 -5.41 -3.31 14.00
CA GLY A 420 -4.47 -4.41 13.81
C GLY A 420 -3.04 -4.02 14.19
N PRO A 421 -2.14 -4.99 14.38
CA PRO A 421 -0.78 -4.71 14.81
C PRO A 421 0.05 -4.09 13.68
N SER A 422 0.92 -3.14 14.00
CA SER A 422 1.95 -2.63 13.06
C SER A 422 2.97 -3.69 12.68
N ARG A 423 3.13 -4.71 13.53
CA ARG A 423 4.14 -5.76 13.45
C ARG A 423 3.74 -6.94 14.34
N THR A 424 4.10 -8.16 13.94
CA THR A 424 3.94 -9.38 14.76
C THR A 424 5.28 -10.08 14.99
N ILE A 425 5.32 -11.01 15.96
CA ILE A 425 6.45 -11.94 16.12
C ILE A 425 6.39 -13.12 15.14
N SER A 426 5.36 -13.18 14.30
CA SER A 426 5.14 -14.29 13.37
C SER A 426 6.07 -14.16 12.17
N GLY A 427 6.83 -15.21 11.89
CA GLY A 427 7.60 -15.33 10.65
C GLY A 427 6.72 -15.66 9.43
N ASN A 428 5.39 -15.79 9.63
CA ASN A 428 4.43 -15.89 8.54
C ASN A 428 4.14 -14.52 7.92
N GLY A 429 3.97 -13.46 8.73
CA GLY A 429 3.56 -12.13 8.28
C GLY A 429 2.44 -11.56 9.16
N ILE A 430 1.76 -10.51 8.69
CA ILE A 430 0.54 -9.97 9.33
C ILE A 430 -0.67 -10.55 8.58
N ALA A 431 -1.42 -11.45 9.21
CA ALA A 431 -2.56 -12.11 8.60
C ALA A 431 -3.84 -11.29 8.75
N ASN A 432 -4.86 -11.55 7.92
CA ASN A 432 -6.19 -10.94 8.11
C ASN A 432 -6.79 -11.23 9.50
N SER A 433 -6.46 -12.40 10.09
CA SER A 433 -6.90 -12.78 11.44
C SER A 433 -6.26 -11.97 12.58
N ASP A 434 -5.21 -11.18 12.30
CA ASP A 434 -4.60 -10.28 13.28
C ASP A 434 -5.40 -8.96 13.41
N TRP A 435 -6.34 -8.71 12.48
CA TRP A 435 -7.20 -7.52 12.46
C TRP A 435 -8.56 -7.81 13.11
N TYR A 436 -9.12 -6.82 13.79
CA TYR A 436 -10.41 -6.93 14.48
C TYR A 436 -11.26 -5.68 14.30
N ILE A 437 -12.58 -5.86 14.38
CA ILE A 437 -13.57 -4.79 14.24
C ILE A 437 -13.81 -4.13 15.60
N THR A 438 -13.84 -2.79 15.63
CA THR A 438 -14.12 -2.01 16.86
C THR A 438 -15.54 -1.47 16.91
N THR A 439 -16.12 -1.10 15.76
CA THR A 439 -17.54 -0.69 15.64
C THR A 439 -18.06 -0.88 14.22
N GLY A 440 -19.38 -1.08 14.07
CA GLY A 440 -20.07 -1.30 12.79
C GLY A 440 -20.40 0.00 12.00
N GLY A 441 -20.95 -0.13 10.78
CA GLY A 441 -21.24 0.98 9.85
C GLY A 441 -20.04 1.38 8.98
N ASP A 442 -20.09 2.49 8.23
CA ASP A 442 -18.87 3.16 7.77
C ASP A 442 -18.08 3.58 9.01
N GLY A 443 -16.77 3.38 9.01
CA GLY A 443 -15.89 3.88 10.06
C GLY A 443 -15.28 5.24 9.71
N PHE A 444 -14.93 6.03 10.73
CA PHE A 444 -14.21 7.30 10.58
C PHE A 444 -13.04 7.46 11.58
N GLU A 445 -12.81 8.67 12.08
CA GLU A 445 -11.77 9.00 13.06
C GLU A 445 -11.82 8.05 14.26
N SER A 446 -10.68 7.42 14.55
CA SER A 446 -10.49 6.56 15.72
C SER A 446 -9.51 7.24 16.66
N ALA A 447 -9.67 7.05 17.97
CA ALA A 447 -8.72 7.57 18.95
C ALA A 447 -8.48 6.53 20.04
N ILE A 448 -7.32 6.58 20.69
CA ILE A 448 -6.93 5.58 21.70
C ILE A 448 -6.49 6.30 22.96
N ASP A 449 -6.89 5.78 24.12
CA ASP A 449 -6.39 6.29 25.41
C ASP A 449 -4.86 6.05 25.48
N PRO A 450 -4.03 7.11 25.58
CA PRO A 450 -2.58 6.99 25.52
C PRO A 450 -1.98 6.27 26.75
N GLU A 451 -2.71 6.17 27.85
CA GLU A 451 -2.29 5.47 29.08
C GLU A 451 -2.86 4.04 29.15
N ASN A 452 -3.92 3.73 28.40
CA ASN A 452 -4.51 2.39 28.35
C ASN A 452 -4.91 1.99 26.92
N PRO A 453 -4.04 1.29 26.18
CA PRO A 453 -4.28 0.91 24.78
C PRO A 453 -5.39 -0.14 24.59
N ASN A 454 -6.08 -0.56 25.66
CA ASN A 454 -7.27 -1.38 25.56
C ASN A 454 -8.55 -0.55 25.41
N ILE A 455 -8.49 0.76 25.62
CA ILE A 455 -9.64 1.66 25.46
C ILE A 455 -9.50 2.37 24.12
N VAL A 456 -10.35 1.98 23.17
CA VAL A 456 -10.40 2.52 21.82
C VAL A 456 -11.70 3.27 21.63
N TYR A 457 -11.65 4.43 21.01
CA TYR A 457 -12.81 5.21 20.60
C TYR A 457 -12.96 5.09 19.10
N SER A 458 -14.14 4.69 18.64
CA SER A 458 -14.38 4.46 17.21
C SER A 458 -15.73 5.02 16.80
N GLN A 459 -15.80 5.44 15.54
CA GLN A 459 -16.96 6.13 15.01
C GLN A 459 -17.71 5.33 13.97
N SER A 460 -18.98 5.71 13.80
CA SER A 460 -19.72 5.48 12.57
C SER A 460 -20.51 6.71 12.13
N GLN A 461 -21.27 6.60 11.04
CA GLN A 461 -21.84 7.73 10.30
C GLN A 461 -22.58 8.71 11.20
N TYR A 462 -22.60 9.99 10.84
CA TYR A 462 -23.36 11.01 11.56
C TYR A 462 -22.94 11.12 13.04
N GLY A 463 -21.65 10.96 13.31
CA GLY A 463 -21.05 11.11 14.63
C GLY A 463 -21.55 10.12 15.67
N TYR A 464 -21.97 8.90 15.26
CA TYR A 464 -22.07 7.80 16.21
C TYR A 464 -20.67 7.53 16.77
N LEU A 465 -20.57 7.42 18.10
CA LEU A 465 -19.31 7.29 18.81
C LEU A 465 -19.45 6.19 19.86
N SER A 466 -18.49 5.27 19.84
CA SER A 466 -18.42 4.14 20.75
C SER A 466 -17.07 4.08 21.45
N ARG A 467 -17.06 3.62 22.70
CA ARG A 467 -15.87 3.17 23.43
C ARG A 467 -15.83 1.64 23.37
N TYR A 468 -14.78 1.11 22.77
CA TYR A 468 -14.49 -0.31 22.62
C TYR A 468 -13.41 -0.74 23.64
N ASP A 469 -13.68 -1.80 24.39
CA ASP A 469 -12.70 -2.45 25.26
C ASP A 469 -12.06 -3.65 24.54
N LYS A 470 -10.75 -3.58 24.29
CA LYS A 470 -10.01 -4.60 23.55
C LYS A 470 -9.89 -5.94 24.29
N LEU A 471 -10.01 -5.95 25.62
CA LEU A 471 -9.87 -7.17 26.42
C LEU A 471 -11.16 -7.98 26.41
N SER A 472 -12.32 -7.32 26.57
CA SER A 472 -13.63 -7.98 26.61
C SER A 472 -14.35 -8.02 25.26
N GLY A 473 -14.00 -7.10 24.34
CA GLY A 473 -14.73 -6.87 23.10
C GLY A 473 -16.01 -6.05 23.29
N GLU A 474 -16.25 -5.47 24.47
CA GLU A 474 -17.47 -4.70 24.75
C GLU A 474 -17.46 -3.35 24.02
N VAL A 475 -18.62 -3.01 23.44
CA VAL A 475 -18.87 -1.74 22.75
C VAL A 475 -19.91 -0.93 23.53
N LEU A 476 -19.55 0.28 23.96
CA LEU A 476 -20.45 1.20 24.65
C LEU A 476 -20.63 2.50 23.85
N GLY A 477 -21.88 2.80 23.47
CA GLY A 477 -22.20 4.08 22.83
C GLY A 477 -22.06 5.26 23.81
N ILE A 478 -21.32 6.29 23.39
CA ILE A 478 -20.97 7.46 24.22
C ILE A 478 -21.22 8.80 23.51
N LYS A 479 -22.08 8.82 22.48
CA LYS A 479 -22.38 10.03 21.71
C LYS A 479 -23.04 11.14 22.57
N PRO A 480 -22.56 12.40 22.53
CA PRO A 480 -23.21 13.53 23.20
C PRO A 480 -24.68 13.72 22.80
N GLN A 481 -25.51 14.11 23.76
CA GLN A 481 -26.95 14.37 23.56
C GLN A 481 -27.30 15.86 23.75
N PRO A 482 -28.32 16.37 23.04
CA PRO A 482 -28.85 17.71 23.26
C PRO A 482 -29.26 17.99 24.71
N ARG A 483 -28.98 19.20 25.18
CA ARG A 483 -29.53 19.67 26.47
C ARG A 483 -31.03 19.90 26.32
N LYS A 484 -31.76 19.88 27.44
CA LYS A 484 -33.21 20.12 27.45
C LYS A 484 -33.54 21.47 26.80
N GLY A 485 -34.34 21.44 25.74
CA GLY A 485 -34.79 22.63 25.02
C GLY A 485 -33.85 23.13 23.92
N GLU A 486 -32.74 22.42 23.66
CA GLU A 486 -31.93 22.62 22.45
C GLU A 486 -32.46 21.75 21.30
N ASP A 487 -32.24 22.20 20.06
CA ASP A 487 -32.43 21.40 18.86
C ASP A 487 -31.39 20.27 18.78
N ASP A 488 -31.67 19.25 17.97
CA ASP A 488 -30.70 18.20 17.66
C ASP A 488 -29.42 18.78 17.05
N TYR A 489 -28.28 18.23 17.46
CA TYR A 489 -26.97 18.63 16.92
C TYR A 489 -26.78 18.13 15.48
N ARG A 490 -26.15 18.96 14.64
CA ARG A 490 -25.83 18.60 13.26
C ARG A 490 -24.47 17.91 13.21
N TRP A 491 -24.48 16.61 12.97
CA TRP A 491 -23.28 15.80 12.85
C TRP A 491 -22.88 15.65 11.39
N ASN A 492 -21.58 15.81 11.10
CA ASN A 492 -21.05 15.44 9.79
C ASN A 492 -21.04 13.90 9.65
N TRP A 493 -20.89 13.42 8.42
CA TRP A 493 -20.67 12.01 8.12
C TRP A 493 -19.40 11.51 8.80
N ASP A 494 -18.32 12.28 8.71
CA ASP A 494 -17.04 12.11 9.44
C ASP A 494 -16.91 13.23 10.48
N ALA A 495 -17.05 12.89 11.76
CA ALA A 495 -17.06 13.86 12.86
C ALA A 495 -15.69 13.92 13.56
N PRO A 496 -15.14 15.10 13.87
CA PRO A 496 -13.83 15.19 14.53
C PRO A 496 -13.85 14.64 15.94
N LEU A 497 -12.89 13.76 16.25
CA LEU A 497 -12.66 13.17 17.56
C LEU A 497 -11.18 13.28 17.93
N GLN A 498 -10.90 13.69 19.16
CA GLN A 498 -9.53 13.71 19.66
C GLN A 498 -9.49 13.36 21.15
N VAL A 499 -8.52 12.52 21.55
CA VAL A 499 -8.13 12.36 22.95
C VAL A 499 -7.17 13.49 23.31
N SER A 500 -7.38 14.12 24.47
CA SER A 500 -6.61 15.29 24.86
C SER A 500 -5.11 15.01 24.99
N ASN A 501 -4.29 15.96 24.55
CA ASN A 501 -2.84 15.96 24.72
C ASN A 501 -2.41 16.15 26.18
N HIS A 502 -3.31 16.64 27.06
CA HIS A 502 -2.98 17.03 28.43
C HIS A 502 -3.60 16.10 29.48
N LYS A 503 -4.60 15.29 29.09
CA LYS A 503 -5.31 14.41 30.01
C LYS A 503 -5.90 13.20 29.26
N ALA A 504 -5.35 12.02 29.51
CA ALA A 504 -5.73 10.78 28.82
C ALA A 504 -7.23 10.44 28.87
N SER A 505 -7.91 10.79 29.98
CA SER A 505 -9.36 10.56 30.12
C SER A 505 -10.25 11.62 29.46
N ARG A 506 -9.68 12.69 28.88
CA ARG A 506 -10.42 13.77 28.26
C ARG A 506 -10.59 13.55 26.76
N LEU A 507 -11.82 13.71 26.28
CA LEU A 507 -12.18 13.62 24.86
C LEU A 507 -12.74 14.95 24.38
N TYR A 508 -12.44 15.28 23.13
CA TYR A 508 -13.14 16.30 22.37
C TYR A 508 -13.86 15.65 21.20
N PHE A 509 -15.10 16.07 20.98
CA PHE A 509 -15.92 15.60 19.86
C PHE A 509 -16.72 16.78 19.30
N ALA A 510 -17.00 16.79 18.00
CA ALA A 510 -17.61 17.96 17.37
C ALA A 510 -18.76 17.65 16.40
N ALA A 511 -19.81 18.45 16.51
CA ALA A 511 -20.96 18.53 15.61
C ALA A 511 -20.98 19.93 14.96
N ASN A 512 -22.09 20.68 14.99
CA ASN A 512 -22.07 22.14 14.83
C ASN A 512 -21.53 22.88 16.08
N LYS A 513 -21.40 22.16 17.20
CA LYS A 513 -20.84 22.61 18.48
C LYS A 513 -19.69 21.70 18.92
N VAL A 514 -18.87 22.15 19.86
CA VAL A 514 -17.77 21.38 20.45
C VAL A 514 -18.19 20.81 21.81
N PHE A 515 -17.87 19.54 22.03
CA PHE A 515 -18.13 18.81 23.27
C PHE A 515 -16.81 18.39 23.91
N ARG A 516 -16.76 18.48 25.24
CA ARG A 516 -15.65 17.98 26.06
C ARG A 516 -16.17 16.96 27.06
N SER A 517 -15.52 15.81 27.13
CA SER A 517 -15.67 14.86 28.24
C SER A 517 -14.37 14.82 29.03
N ASP A 518 -14.43 14.71 30.35
CA ASP A 518 -13.25 14.57 31.22
C ASP A 518 -13.11 13.15 31.82
N ASP A 519 -14.02 12.25 31.44
CA ASP A 519 -14.26 10.95 32.05
C ASP A 519 -14.48 9.83 31.02
N ARG A 520 -13.73 9.87 29.91
CA ARG A 520 -13.73 8.86 28.83
C ARG A 520 -15.09 8.71 28.12
N GLY A 521 -15.85 9.80 28.01
CA GLY A 521 -17.14 9.84 27.33
C GLY A 521 -18.34 9.43 28.19
N ASN A 522 -18.17 9.26 29.52
CA ASN A 522 -19.30 8.95 30.40
C ASN A 522 -20.23 10.17 30.59
N SER A 523 -19.66 11.38 30.55
CA SER A 523 -20.41 12.65 30.55
C SER A 523 -19.78 13.66 29.59
N TRP A 524 -20.60 14.60 29.11
CA TRP A 524 -20.21 15.62 28.14
C TRP A 524 -20.65 17.02 28.55
N GLU A 525 -19.74 17.97 28.41
CA GLU A 525 -19.96 19.41 28.50
C GLU A 525 -19.97 20.03 27.10
N VAL A 526 -20.94 20.89 26.83
CA VAL A 526 -20.98 21.68 25.59
C VAL A 526 -20.18 22.96 25.81
N ILE A 527 -19.06 23.11 25.11
CA ILE A 527 -18.10 24.21 25.29
C ILE A 527 -18.10 25.22 24.14
N SER A 528 -19.16 25.23 23.32
CA SER A 528 -19.37 26.25 22.30
C SER A 528 -20.85 26.39 21.95
N ASP A 529 -21.23 27.53 21.38
CA ASP A 529 -22.45 27.64 20.57
C ASP A 529 -22.20 27.10 19.14
N ASP A 530 -23.15 27.32 18.23
CA ASP A 530 -22.99 26.95 16.82
C ASP A 530 -21.85 27.75 16.17
N LEU A 531 -20.76 27.05 15.83
CA LEU A 531 -19.54 27.67 15.32
C LEU A 531 -19.50 27.82 13.79
N THR A 532 -20.60 27.50 13.11
CA THR A 532 -20.66 27.42 11.65
C THR A 532 -21.11 28.75 11.03
N ALA A 533 -21.07 28.85 9.70
CA ALA A 533 -21.54 30.04 8.99
C ALA A 533 -23.07 30.16 8.98
N GLN A 534 -23.80 29.12 9.43
CA GLN A 534 -25.26 29.09 9.55
C GLN A 534 -25.97 29.42 8.23
N ILE A 535 -25.42 28.91 7.13
CA ILE A 535 -25.95 29.14 5.78
C ILE A 535 -27.11 28.17 5.52
N ASN A 536 -28.24 28.70 5.05
CA ASN A 536 -29.32 27.86 4.54
C ASN A 536 -28.94 27.25 3.17
N ARG A 537 -28.56 25.97 3.16
CA ARG A 537 -28.17 25.27 1.92
C ARG A 537 -29.24 25.27 0.84
N ASN A 538 -30.52 25.41 1.19
CA ASN A 538 -31.62 25.33 0.24
C ASN A 538 -31.81 26.60 -0.59
N GLU A 539 -31.13 27.69 -0.21
CA GLU A 539 -31.12 28.97 -0.95
C GLU A 539 -29.88 29.11 -1.85
N LEU A 540 -28.97 28.14 -1.82
CA LEU A 540 -27.76 28.16 -2.63
C LEU A 540 -28.06 27.73 -4.06
N GLU A 541 -27.56 28.50 -5.02
CA GLU A 541 -27.70 28.19 -6.44
C GLU A 541 -26.82 27.01 -6.85
N VAL A 542 -27.37 26.18 -7.73
CA VAL A 542 -26.71 25.06 -8.38
C VAL A 542 -27.12 25.09 -9.85
N MET A 543 -26.16 25.09 -10.78
CA MET A 543 -26.46 25.25 -12.22
C MET A 543 -27.26 26.55 -12.51
N GLY A 544 -26.88 27.66 -11.85
CA GLY A 544 -27.45 28.99 -12.09
C GLY A 544 -28.88 29.22 -11.58
N LYS A 545 -29.40 28.35 -10.71
CA LYS A 545 -30.72 28.53 -10.09
C LYS A 545 -30.83 27.85 -8.73
N ILE A 546 -31.83 28.24 -7.95
CA ILE A 546 -32.29 27.50 -6.77
C ILE A 546 -33.24 26.38 -7.24
N TRP A 547 -32.95 25.14 -6.86
CA TRP A 547 -33.74 23.97 -7.26
C TRP A 547 -34.94 23.73 -6.34
N SER A 548 -36.04 23.21 -6.90
CA SER A 548 -37.22 22.78 -6.12
C SER A 548 -36.87 21.71 -5.09
N THR A 549 -37.62 21.62 -4.00
CA THR A 549 -37.57 20.48 -3.06
C THR A 549 -37.89 19.15 -3.72
N ASP A 550 -38.65 19.18 -4.82
CA ASP A 550 -39.07 17.98 -5.57
C ASP A 550 -38.06 17.58 -6.67
N ALA A 551 -36.92 18.27 -6.76
CA ALA A 551 -35.86 17.91 -7.69
C ALA A 551 -35.29 16.52 -7.36
N VAL A 552 -34.85 15.81 -8.40
CA VAL A 552 -34.36 14.43 -8.26
C VAL A 552 -33.23 14.35 -7.24
N ALA A 553 -33.44 13.54 -6.20
CA ALA A 553 -32.49 13.28 -5.12
C ALA A 553 -31.91 14.54 -4.45
N LYS A 554 -32.65 15.67 -4.41
CA LYS A 554 -32.14 16.91 -3.79
C LYS A 554 -31.68 16.66 -2.34
N ASN A 555 -30.40 16.95 -2.07
CA ASN A 555 -29.74 16.70 -0.78
C ASN A 555 -29.66 15.22 -0.35
N GLY A 556 -30.07 14.27 -1.20
CA GLY A 556 -29.91 12.84 -0.94
C GLY A 556 -28.43 12.48 -0.78
N SER A 557 -28.14 11.50 0.08
CA SER A 557 -26.77 10.99 0.32
C SER A 557 -25.74 12.12 0.53
N THR A 558 -26.15 13.15 1.27
CA THR A 558 -25.36 14.36 1.56
C THR A 558 -25.43 14.65 3.05
N SER A 559 -24.29 14.96 3.67
CA SER A 559 -24.22 15.32 5.09
C SER A 559 -25.08 16.56 5.37
N PRO A 560 -25.55 16.75 6.61
CA PRO A 560 -26.00 18.07 7.06
C PRO A 560 -24.90 19.10 6.74
N TYR A 561 -25.30 20.30 6.29
CA TYR A 561 -24.37 21.38 5.96
C TYR A 561 -24.29 22.38 7.12
N GLY A 562 -23.10 22.95 7.34
CA GLY A 562 -22.82 23.76 8.52
C GLY A 562 -22.54 22.84 9.70
N THR A 563 -21.40 22.15 9.62
CA THR A 563 -20.84 21.24 10.63
C THR A 563 -19.35 21.47 10.81
N ILE A 564 -18.83 21.15 12.00
CA ILE A 564 -17.39 21.10 12.26
C ILE A 564 -16.85 19.77 11.71
N VAL A 565 -15.73 19.85 11.00
CA VAL A 565 -15.13 18.73 10.25
C VAL A 565 -13.63 18.56 10.51
N SER A 566 -13.04 19.46 11.29
CA SER A 566 -11.72 19.27 11.86
C SER A 566 -11.63 19.91 13.24
N PHE A 567 -10.85 19.30 14.14
CA PHE A 567 -10.61 19.76 15.50
C PHE A 567 -9.13 19.52 15.85
N SER A 568 -8.51 20.46 16.58
CA SER A 568 -7.18 20.28 17.14
C SER A 568 -7.04 21.00 18.48
N GLU A 569 -6.71 20.25 19.54
CA GLU A 569 -6.22 20.79 20.81
C GLU A 569 -4.70 21.04 20.71
N SER A 570 -4.25 22.24 21.10
CA SER A 570 -2.83 22.56 21.14
C SER A 570 -2.06 21.66 22.13
N PRO A 571 -1.01 20.96 21.69
CA PRO A 571 -0.14 20.20 22.59
C PRO A 571 0.60 21.07 23.62
N LYS A 572 0.64 22.41 23.44
CA LYS A 572 1.32 23.34 24.34
C LYS A 572 0.41 24.05 25.33
N ASN A 573 -0.90 24.07 25.09
CA ASN A 573 -1.86 24.78 25.95
C ASN A 573 -3.25 24.15 25.85
N GLU A 574 -3.72 23.53 26.94
CA GLU A 574 -5.02 22.85 27.01
C GLU A 574 -6.24 23.76 26.75
N ASN A 575 -6.08 25.09 26.87
CA ASN A 575 -7.17 26.04 26.65
C ASN A 575 -7.22 26.55 25.20
N LEU A 576 -6.23 26.19 24.36
CA LEU A 576 -6.11 26.64 22.99
C LEU A 576 -6.63 25.56 22.03
N LEU A 577 -7.84 25.77 21.53
CA LEU A 577 -8.53 24.83 20.63
C LEU A 577 -8.84 25.49 19.29
N TYR A 578 -8.72 24.71 18.22
CA TYR A 578 -9.00 25.10 16.85
C TYR A 578 -10.05 24.18 16.25
N VAL A 579 -10.97 24.74 15.48
CA VAL A 579 -11.89 23.93 14.65
C VAL A 579 -12.01 24.49 13.24
N GLY A 580 -12.23 23.60 12.28
CA GLY A 580 -12.55 23.90 10.88
C GLY A 580 -13.93 23.40 10.50
N THR A 581 -14.65 24.15 9.65
CA THR A 581 -16.03 23.81 9.23
C THR A 581 -16.15 23.46 7.75
N ASP A 582 -17.18 22.69 7.40
CA ASP A 582 -17.52 22.33 6.01
C ASP A 582 -17.97 23.53 5.16
N ASP A 583 -18.34 24.64 5.80
CA ASP A 583 -18.76 25.90 5.21
C ASP A 583 -17.66 26.99 5.20
N GLY A 584 -16.43 26.63 5.58
CA GLY A 584 -15.22 27.41 5.32
C GLY A 584 -14.80 28.41 6.39
N LEU A 585 -15.13 28.15 7.65
CA LEU A 585 -14.68 28.92 8.80
C LEU A 585 -13.60 28.16 9.57
N ILE A 586 -12.67 28.93 10.15
CA ILE A 586 -11.83 28.47 11.26
C ILE A 586 -12.29 29.21 12.52
N GLN A 587 -12.44 28.50 13.64
CA GLN A 587 -12.82 29.08 14.93
C GLN A 587 -11.80 28.69 15.98
N ILE A 588 -11.46 29.65 16.85
CA ILE A 588 -10.32 29.54 17.76
C ILE A 588 -10.73 30.04 19.14
N THR A 589 -10.47 29.26 20.17
CA THR A 589 -10.60 29.68 21.57
C THR A 589 -9.23 29.63 22.24
N GLU A 590 -8.95 30.58 23.13
CA GLU A 590 -7.73 30.61 23.95
C GLU A 590 -8.05 30.42 25.46
N ASP A 591 -9.32 30.16 25.80
CA ASP A 591 -9.84 30.10 27.18
C ASP A 591 -10.68 28.83 27.47
N GLY A 592 -10.43 27.76 26.71
CA GLY A 592 -11.05 26.45 26.92
C GLY A 592 -12.51 26.39 26.48
N GLY A 593 -12.91 27.23 25.52
CA GLY A 593 -14.25 27.25 24.92
C GLY A 593 -15.20 28.32 25.48
N LYS A 594 -14.76 29.19 26.39
CA LYS A 594 -15.65 30.24 26.93
C LYS A 594 -15.92 31.33 25.90
N ALA A 595 -14.93 31.66 25.07
CA ALA A 595 -15.08 32.56 23.93
C ALA A 595 -14.38 32.02 22.69
N TRP A 596 -15.04 32.18 21.53
CA TRP A 596 -14.54 31.72 20.23
C TRP A 596 -14.37 32.91 19.27
N ARG A 597 -13.19 32.99 18.64
CA ARG A 597 -12.86 33.94 17.59
C ARG A 597 -13.00 33.28 16.23
N LYS A 598 -13.86 33.88 15.40
CA LYS A 598 -14.08 33.48 14.00
C LYS A 598 -13.00 34.03 13.07
N VAL A 599 -12.54 33.18 12.17
CA VAL A 599 -11.60 33.48 11.07
C VAL A 599 -12.25 33.08 9.75
N GLN A 600 -12.25 34.00 8.79
CA GLN A 600 -12.83 33.82 7.46
C GLN A 600 -12.08 34.69 6.44
N GLY A 601 -12.22 34.39 5.14
CA GLY A 601 -11.66 35.23 4.07
C GLY A 601 -10.13 35.20 3.99
N ILE A 602 -9.52 34.04 4.24
CA ILE A 602 -8.06 33.85 4.13
C ILE A 602 -7.61 34.09 2.70
N SER A 603 -6.60 34.94 2.52
CA SER A 603 -6.14 35.35 1.19
C SER A 603 -5.67 34.16 0.35
N GLY A 604 -6.18 34.06 -0.88
CA GLY A 604 -5.88 32.97 -1.82
C GLY A 604 -6.73 31.71 -1.64
N VAL A 605 -7.43 31.55 -0.51
CA VAL A 605 -8.39 30.45 -0.31
C VAL A 605 -9.77 30.89 -0.81
N PRO A 606 -10.40 30.14 -1.73
CA PRO A 606 -11.78 30.44 -2.16
C PRO A 606 -12.78 30.45 -0.99
N SER A 607 -13.84 31.24 -1.12
CA SER A 607 -14.91 31.27 -0.11
C SER A 607 -15.60 29.91 0.03
N ARG A 608 -16.03 29.53 1.24
CA ARG A 608 -16.71 28.24 1.53
C ARG A 608 -15.89 27.01 1.16
N THR A 609 -14.57 27.12 1.20
CA THR A 609 -13.68 25.96 1.01
C THR A 609 -13.74 25.07 2.25
N TYR A 610 -13.89 23.77 2.04
CA TYR A 610 -13.92 22.79 3.13
C TYR A 610 -12.61 22.84 3.92
N VAL A 611 -12.66 23.10 5.22
CA VAL A 611 -11.47 23.12 6.08
C VAL A 611 -11.16 21.69 6.49
N ASN A 612 -10.46 20.96 5.60
CA ASN A 612 -10.24 19.52 5.74
C ASN A 612 -9.45 19.19 7.01
N GLU A 613 -8.48 20.04 7.37
CA GLU A 613 -7.73 19.88 8.61
C GLU A 613 -7.29 21.23 9.19
N VAL A 614 -7.35 21.37 10.52
CA VAL A 614 -6.59 22.34 11.32
C VAL A 614 -5.66 21.56 12.25
N TYR A 615 -4.40 21.95 12.32
CA TYR A 615 -3.38 21.20 13.05
C TYR A 615 -2.51 22.15 13.89
N ALA A 616 -2.64 22.09 15.21
CA ALA A 616 -1.83 22.89 16.13
C ALA A 616 -0.41 22.31 16.24
N SER A 617 0.60 23.18 16.17
CA SER A 617 2.01 22.73 16.18
C SER A 617 2.38 22.00 17.47
N LYS A 618 3.12 20.91 17.32
CA LYS A 618 3.77 20.16 18.41
C LYS A 618 4.90 20.95 19.07
N HIS A 619 5.42 21.99 18.42
CA HIS A 619 6.62 22.71 18.85
C HIS A 619 6.35 24.12 19.36
N ASN A 620 5.37 24.84 18.79
CA ASN A 620 5.15 26.25 19.11
C ASN A 620 3.66 26.58 19.26
N GLU A 621 3.27 27.08 20.44
CA GLU A 621 1.87 27.42 20.74
C GLU A 621 1.24 28.45 19.79
N ASN A 622 2.05 29.26 19.09
CA ASN A 622 1.57 30.27 18.16
C ASN A 622 1.35 29.73 16.74
N VAL A 623 1.86 28.54 16.45
CA VAL A 623 1.83 27.95 15.11
C VAL A 623 0.64 27.00 14.99
N VAL A 624 -0.11 27.19 13.91
CA VAL A 624 -1.20 26.30 13.50
C VAL A 624 -1.19 26.21 11.98
N TYR A 625 -1.43 25.02 11.45
CA TYR A 625 -1.54 24.75 10.03
C TYR A 625 -3.00 24.50 9.66
N ALA A 626 -3.33 24.72 8.39
CA ALA A 626 -4.64 24.39 7.86
C ALA A 626 -4.54 23.85 6.43
N ALA A 627 -5.19 22.72 6.18
CA ALA A 627 -5.43 22.17 4.85
C ALA A 627 -6.86 22.50 4.41
N PHE A 628 -6.99 23.16 3.27
CA PHE A 628 -8.27 23.50 2.66
C PHE A 628 -8.48 22.68 1.40
N ASN A 629 -9.71 22.20 1.20
CA ASN A 629 -10.05 21.38 0.05
C ASN A 629 -11.24 21.95 -0.73
N HIS A 630 -10.99 22.38 -1.97
CA HIS A 630 -11.99 23.02 -2.85
C HIS A 630 -12.42 22.13 -4.03
N HIS A 631 -12.01 20.84 -4.08
CA HIS A 631 -12.29 19.98 -5.25
C HIS A 631 -13.79 19.79 -5.51
N LYS A 632 -14.63 19.85 -4.47
CA LYS A 632 -16.10 19.74 -4.59
C LYS A 632 -16.77 20.98 -5.21
N TYR A 633 -15.97 21.93 -5.67
CA TYR A 633 -16.35 23.05 -6.53
C TYR A 633 -15.62 23.02 -7.90
N GLY A 634 -14.91 21.93 -8.21
CA GLY A 634 -14.13 21.75 -9.43
C GLY A 634 -12.73 22.36 -9.40
N ASP A 635 -12.22 22.72 -8.22
CA ASP A 635 -10.88 23.27 -8.04
C ASP A 635 -9.97 22.27 -7.31
N PHE A 636 -9.13 21.59 -8.08
CA PHE A 636 -8.25 20.52 -7.61
C PHE A 636 -6.90 20.99 -7.05
N ARG A 637 -6.74 22.31 -6.87
CA ARG A 637 -5.50 22.88 -6.34
C ARG A 637 -5.29 22.50 -4.87
N PRO A 638 -4.02 22.24 -4.47
CA PRO A 638 -3.66 22.11 -3.07
C PRO A 638 -3.73 23.49 -2.40
N TYR A 639 -4.27 23.53 -1.18
CA TYR A 639 -4.29 24.73 -0.35
C TYR A 639 -3.83 24.38 1.06
N ILE A 640 -2.58 24.67 1.35
CA ILE A 640 -2.01 24.48 2.68
C ILE A 640 -1.39 25.77 3.19
N TYR A 641 -1.74 26.12 4.42
CA TYR A 641 -1.46 27.41 5.04
C TYR A 641 -0.90 27.23 6.45
N LYS A 642 -0.03 28.16 6.83
CA LYS A 642 0.55 28.29 8.16
C LYS A 642 0.19 29.63 8.75
N SER A 643 -0.20 29.62 10.02
CA SER A 643 -0.23 30.79 10.88
C SER A 643 0.94 30.72 11.87
N SER A 644 1.48 31.87 12.28
CA SER A 644 2.47 31.97 13.35
C SER A 644 2.03 32.90 14.49
N ASP A 645 0.74 33.23 14.56
CA ASP A 645 0.14 34.15 15.54
C ASP A 645 -1.23 33.66 16.06
N LYS A 646 -1.37 32.32 16.25
CA LYS A 646 -2.59 31.65 16.73
C LYS A 646 -3.79 31.83 15.79
N GLY A 647 -3.56 31.87 14.48
CA GLY A 647 -4.56 31.95 13.43
C GLY A 647 -5.12 33.36 13.22
N ARG A 648 -4.36 34.41 13.53
CA ARG A 648 -4.74 35.80 13.24
C ARG A 648 -4.35 36.19 11.81
N SER A 649 -3.24 35.67 11.31
CA SER A 649 -2.78 35.81 9.93
C SER A 649 -2.30 34.47 9.37
N TRP A 650 -2.44 34.29 8.05
CA TRP A 650 -2.16 33.03 7.37
C TRP A 650 -1.31 33.27 6.13
N THR A 651 -0.30 32.43 5.96
CA THR A 651 0.60 32.42 4.79
C THR A 651 0.52 31.06 4.11
N SER A 652 0.40 31.06 2.78
CA SER A 652 0.43 29.81 2.02
C SER A 652 1.81 29.17 2.12
N ILE A 653 1.83 27.86 2.42
CA ILE A 653 3.01 26.99 2.37
C ILE A 653 2.81 25.89 1.32
N THR A 654 2.01 26.18 0.29
CA THR A 654 1.69 25.21 -0.77
C THR A 654 2.90 24.90 -1.66
N GLY A 655 3.82 25.87 -1.81
CA GLY A 655 5.09 25.68 -2.50
C GLY A 655 4.91 25.11 -3.91
N ASN A 656 5.56 23.97 -4.16
CA ASN A 656 5.60 23.26 -5.44
C ASN A 656 4.72 21.99 -5.47
N LEU A 657 3.73 21.85 -4.58
CA LEU A 657 2.79 20.73 -4.66
C LEU A 657 2.07 20.71 -6.03
N PRO A 658 1.72 19.51 -6.56
CA PRO A 658 1.06 19.40 -7.86
C PRO A 658 -0.25 20.18 -7.93
N VAL A 659 -0.48 20.91 -9.03
CA VAL A 659 -1.67 21.74 -9.23
C VAL A 659 -2.97 20.93 -9.22
N ARG A 660 -2.93 19.67 -9.67
CA ARG A 660 -4.03 18.70 -9.55
C ARG A 660 -3.62 17.68 -8.49
N GLY A 661 -4.09 17.87 -7.26
CA GLY A 661 -3.61 17.10 -6.12
C GLY A 661 -4.04 17.72 -4.80
N SER A 662 -5.36 17.85 -4.59
CA SER A 662 -5.92 18.39 -3.36
C SER A 662 -5.31 17.74 -2.11
N VAL A 663 -5.09 18.54 -1.07
CA VAL A 663 -4.50 18.10 0.19
C VAL A 663 -5.63 17.65 1.13
N TYR A 664 -5.38 16.56 1.84
CA TYR A 664 -6.26 16.03 2.88
C TYR A 664 -5.67 16.19 4.27
N ALA A 665 -4.38 15.87 4.41
CA ALA A 665 -3.74 15.78 5.72
C ALA A 665 -2.44 16.57 5.79
N ILE A 666 -2.09 17.05 6.98
CA ILE A 666 -0.79 17.59 7.39
C ILE A 666 -0.38 17.02 8.74
N GLU A 667 0.87 16.58 8.85
CA GLU A 667 1.45 16.11 10.12
C GLU A 667 2.82 16.80 10.34
N GLU A 668 3.11 17.20 11.58
CA GLU A 668 4.38 17.82 11.97
C GLU A 668 5.25 16.80 12.73
N ASP A 669 6.51 16.66 12.32
CA ASP A 669 7.46 15.81 13.03
C ASP A 669 7.55 16.21 14.50
N HIS A 670 7.68 15.23 15.38
CA HIS A 670 7.71 15.45 16.83
C HIS A 670 9.08 15.94 17.36
N VAL A 671 10.12 15.99 16.51
CA VAL A 671 11.47 16.46 16.87
C VAL A 671 11.89 17.73 16.13
N ASP A 672 11.76 17.77 14.80
CA ASP A 672 12.14 18.91 13.97
C ASP A 672 10.90 19.71 13.51
N PRO A 673 10.73 20.98 13.96
CA PRO A 673 9.59 21.82 13.57
C PRO A 673 9.55 22.20 12.08
N ASN A 674 10.60 21.93 11.31
CA ASN A 674 10.64 22.20 9.88
C ASN A 674 10.31 20.97 9.02
N LEU A 675 10.26 19.79 9.63
CA LEU A 675 9.89 18.55 8.96
C LEU A 675 8.37 18.37 9.01
N LEU A 676 7.73 18.53 7.85
CA LEU A 676 6.28 18.42 7.67
C LEU A 676 5.97 17.32 6.66
N PHE A 677 4.84 16.65 6.83
CA PHE A 677 4.29 15.67 5.90
C PHE A 677 2.91 16.12 5.43
N VAL A 678 2.57 15.84 4.18
CA VAL A 678 1.21 16.08 3.65
C VAL A 678 0.70 14.90 2.84
N GLY A 679 -0.56 14.56 3.07
CA GLY A 679 -1.32 13.58 2.31
C GLY A 679 -2.15 14.27 1.22
N THR A 680 -2.05 13.80 -0.01
CA THR A 680 -2.73 14.38 -1.19
C THR A 680 -3.56 13.34 -1.93
N GLU A 681 -4.34 13.78 -2.92
CA GLU A 681 -5.06 12.87 -3.85
C GLU A 681 -4.13 11.83 -4.49
N PHE A 682 -2.85 12.15 -4.75
CA PHE A 682 -1.96 11.28 -5.54
C PHE A 682 -0.65 10.93 -4.82
N GLY A 683 -0.69 10.83 -3.48
CA GLY A 683 0.42 10.33 -2.67
C GLY A 683 0.80 11.24 -1.51
N VAL A 684 1.95 10.92 -0.90
CA VAL A 684 2.50 11.60 0.28
C VAL A 684 3.74 12.42 -0.09
N PHE A 685 3.86 13.60 0.52
CA PHE A 685 5.00 14.50 0.35
C PHE A 685 5.57 14.89 1.70
N TYR A 686 6.85 15.21 1.74
CA TYR A 686 7.49 15.82 2.91
C TYR A 686 8.16 17.14 2.54
N SER A 687 8.36 17.98 3.54
CA SER A 687 9.13 19.21 3.49
C SER A 687 10.09 19.20 4.66
N ASP A 688 11.33 19.63 4.46
CA ASP A 688 12.35 19.84 5.50
C ASP A 688 12.70 21.34 5.68
N ASN A 689 11.84 22.23 5.20
CA ASN A 689 11.98 23.70 5.30
C ASN A 689 10.67 24.40 5.71
N GLY A 690 9.85 23.72 6.52
CA GLY A 690 8.62 24.30 7.08
C GLY A 690 7.54 24.62 6.04
N GLY A 691 7.55 23.92 4.90
CA GLY A 691 6.54 23.98 3.84
C GLY A 691 6.90 24.93 2.69
N SER A 692 8.15 25.39 2.60
CA SER A 692 8.57 26.24 1.47
C SER A 692 8.66 25.44 0.16
N SER A 693 9.07 24.17 0.24
CA SER A 693 9.07 23.21 -0.87
C SER A 693 8.83 21.79 -0.39
N TRP A 694 8.27 20.96 -1.27
CA TRP A 694 7.80 19.61 -1.02
C TRP A 694 8.46 18.61 -1.98
N THR A 695 8.80 17.44 -1.43
CA THR A 695 9.37 16.30 -2.16
C THR A 695 8.48 15.08 -1.93
N GLN A 696 8.12 14.38 -3.00
CA GLN A 696 7.24 13.21 -2.92
C GLN A 696 8.00 11.99 -2.40
N LEU A 697 7.40 11.24 -1.47
CA LEU A 697 7.89 9.93 -1.05
C LEU A 697 7.15 8.85 -1.83
N LYS A 698 7.80 8.29 -2.86
CA LYS A 698 7.17 7.35 -3.82
C LYS A 698 7.46 5.88 -3.54
N SER A 699 8.50 5.56 -2.78
CA SER A 699 9.00 4.18 -2.70
C SER A 699 8.05 3.31 -1.88
N GLY A 700 7.50 2.26 -2.49
CA GLY A 700 6.62 1.31 -1.83
C GLY A 700 5.15 1.72 -1.72
N VAL A 701 4.75 2.91 -2.20
CA VAL A 701 3.35 3.37 -2.22
C VAL A 701 2.94 3.65 -3.68
N PRO A 702 1.80 3.11 -4.17
CA PRO A 702 1.32 3.39 -5.52
C PRO A 702 0.75 4.82 -5.64
N THR A 703 0.38 5.24 -6.86
CA THR A 703 -0.53 6.39 -7.00
C THR A 703 -1.83 6.07 -6.24
N VAL A 704 -2.11 6.79 -5.15
CA VAL A 704 -3.33 6.61 -4.33
C VAL A 704 -3.58 7.85 -3.45
N ALA A 705 -4.83 8.10 -3.08
CA ALA A 705 -5.15 9.11 -2.08
C ALA A 705 -4.65 8.72 -0.69
N ILE A 706 -3.88 9.63 -0.09
CA ILE A 706 -3.48 9.58 1.31
C ILE A 706 -4.42 10.51 2.07
N ARG A 707 -5.44 9.92 2.70
CA ARG A 707 -6.49 10.68 3.38
C ARG A 707 -6.06 11.17 4.74
N ASP A 708 -5.13 10.46 5.36
CA ASP A 708 -4.68 10.76 6.71
C ASP A 708 -3.27 10.20 7.00
N ILE A 709 -2.58 10.82 7.95
CA ILE A 709 -1.20 10.51 8.34
C ILE A 709 -1.10 10.51 9.86
N ALA A 710 -0.48 9.47 10.43
CA ALA A 710 -0.13 9.44 11.85
C ALA A 710 1.35 9.17 12.05
N ILE A 711 1.93 9.78 13.08
CA ILE A 711 3.29 9.49 13.55
C ILE A 711 3.22 8.65 14.81
N GLN A 712 3.92 7.51 14.80
CA GLN A 712 4.26 6.81 16.04
C GLN A 712 5.60 7.36 16.54
N GLU A 713 5.55 8.14 17.62
CA GLU A 713 6.70 8.93 18.08
C GLU A 713 7.84 8.08 18.65
N ARG A 714 7.53 7.01 19.39
CA ARG A 714 8.54 6.12 19.99
C ARG A 714 9.41 5.43 18.94
N GLU A 715 8.79 4.98 17.85
CA GLU A 715 9.45 4.23 16.79
C GLU A 715 9.99 5.12 15.66
N ASN A 716 9.58 6.40 15.62
CA ASN A 716 9.73 7.31 14.46
C ASN A 716 9.12 6.73 13.19
N ASP A 717 7.96 6.07 13.29
CA ASP A 717 7.27 5.50 12.13
C ASP A 717 6.25 6.49 11.58
N LEU A 718 6.14 6.54 10.24
CA LEU A 718 5.11 7.32 9.54
C LEU A 718 4.07 6.35 8.97
N VAL A 719 2.83 6.45 9.43
CA VAL A 719 1.73 5.57 9.06
C VAL A 719 0.76 6.33 8.16
N LEU A 720 0.39 5.73 7.02
CA LEU A 720 -0.52 6.31 6.05
C LEU A 720 -1.85 5.55 6.01
N GLY A 721 -2.96 6.28 6.16
CA GLY A 721 -4.30 5.81 5.82
C GLY A 721 -4.60 6.09 4.36
N THR A 722 -4.68 5.04 3.53
CA THR A 722 -4.97 5.20 2.10
C THR A 722 -6.44 4.91 1.79
N PHE A 723 -6.99 5.64 0.83
CA PHE A 723 -8.35 5.39 0.35
C PHE A 723 -8.34 4.40 -0.80
N GLY A 724 -8.03 3.13 -0.51
CA GLY A 724 -8.17 2.02 -1.47
C GLY A 724 -6.94 1.12 -1.63
N ARG A 725 -5.94 1.22 -0.75
CA ARG A 725 -4.77 0.32 -0.70
C ARG A 725 -4.37 -0.08 0.74
N GLY A 726 -5.28 0.04 1.71
CA GLY A 726 -5.03 -0.28 3.11
C GLY A 726 -4.08 0.70 3.82
N PHE A 727 -3.33 0.21 4.80
CA PHE A 727 -2.32 0.98 5.53
C PHE A 727 -0.89 0.74 5.01
N TYR A 728 -0.07 1.78 5.11
CA TYR A 728 1.36 1.72 4.83
C TYR A 728 2.17 2.27 5.99
N VAL A 729 3.34 1.70 6.23
CA VAL A 729 4.29 2.16 7.27
C VAL A 729 5.64 2.43 6.63
N LEU A 730 6.18 3.64 6.83
CA LEU A 730 7.61 3.91 6.64
C LEU A 730 8.28 3.77 8.00
N ASP A 731 8.97 2.64 8.19
CA ASP A 731 9.69 2.38 9.42
C ASP A 731 10.85 3.38 9.59
N ASP A 732 10.92 4.05 10.74
CA ASP A 732 11.98 5.01 11.10
C ASP A 732 12.24 6.12 10.04
N TYR A 733 11.35 7.11 9.91
CA TYR A 733 11.54 8.22 8.97
C TYR A 733 12.64 9.22 9.41
N SER A 734 13.31 9.02 10.54
CA SER A 734 14.23 10.01 11.15
C SER A 734 15.35 10.50 10.23
N ALA A 735 15.74 9.69 9.23
CA ALA A 735 16.66 10.06 8.16
C ALA A 735 16.26 11.35 7.42
N LEU A 736 14.95 11.62 7.31
CA LEU A 736 14.41 12.81 6.63
C LEU A 736 14.78 14.13 7.33
N ARG A 737 15.00 14.11 8.65
CA ARG A 737 15.41 15.28 9.44
C ARG A 737 16.78 15.83 9.01
N ASN A 738 17.61 14.98 8.40
CA ASN A 738 19.01 15.29 8.13
C ASN A 738 19.37 15.28 6.64
N VAL A 739 18.41 15.22 5.72
CA VAL A 739 18.68 15.10 4.27
C VAL A 739 19.56 16.23 3.75
N LYS A 740 19.32 17.48 4.15
CA LYS A 740 20.18 18.62 3.76
C LYS A 740 21.61 18.51 4.27
N SER A 741 21.81 17.89 5.43
CA SER A 741 23.17 17.73 5.98
C SER A 741 24.04 16.78 5.14
N LEU A 742 23.42 15.99 4.25
CA LEU A 742 24.12 15.11 3.31
C LEU A 742 24.76 15.88 2.16
N GLU A 743 24.35 17.12 1.91
CA GLU A 743 24.95 17.94 0.87
C GLU A 743 26.45 18.15 1.15
N GLY A 744 27.28 17.77 0.17
CA GLY A 744 28.74 17.85 0.29
C GLY A 744 29.40 16.62 0.93
N LYS A 745 28.65 15.70 1.54
CA LYS A 745 29.18 14.40 1.98
C LYS A 745 29.33 13.45 0.78
N SER A 746 30.35 12.59 0.80
CA SER A 746 30.51 11.52 -0.21
C SER A 746 29.72 10.27 0.16
N ALA A 747 29.59 10.00 1.45
CA ALA A 747 28.75 8.98 2.05
C ALA A 747 28.36 9.41 3.48
N ASP A 748 27.32 8.78 4.04
CA ASP A 748 26.91 8.96 5.43
C ASP A 748 26.23 7.68 5.91
N LEU A 749 26.62 7.15 7.06
CA LEU A 749 25.91 6.10 7.77
C LEU A 749 25.09 6.77 8.87
N MET A 750 23.77 6.75 8.71
CA MET A 750 22.88 7.53 9.56
C MET A 750 22.67 6.87 10.92
N SER A 751 22.05 7.60 11.85
CA SER A 751 21.63 7.07 13.15
C SER A 751 20.75 5.84 12.99
N ILE A 752 20.94 4.86 13.88
CA ILE A 752 20.22 3.58 13.86
C ILE A 752 19.38 3.50 15.13
N ARG A 753 18.07 3.27 14.98
CA ARG A 753 17.19 3.04 16.13
C ARG A 753 17.53 1.74 16.88
N ASP A 754 17.14 1.70 18.15
CA ASP A 754 17.23 0.47 18.93
C ASP A 754 16.45 -0.66 18.25
N SER A 755 16.98 -1.87 18.27
CA SER A 755 16.42 -3.03 17.55
C SER A 755 16.03 -4.15 18.50
N TYR A 756 14.96 -4.88 18.20
CA TYR A 756 14.47 -5.99 19.05
C TYR A 756 14.90 -7.36 18.50
N ALA A 757 15.73 -8.06 19.27
CA ALA A 757 16.14 -9.45 19.04
C ALA A 757 15.11 -10.41 19.65
N PHE A 758 14.56 -11.29 18.80
CA PHE A 758 13.68 -12.39 19.18
C PHE A 758 13.65 -13.49 18.11
N GLU A 759 13.15 -14.65 18.51
CA GLU A 759 12.89 -15.79 17.63
C GLU A 759 11.48 -15.72 17.07
N TYR A 760 11.32 -16.00 15.77
CA TYR A 760 10.01 -15.98 15.12
C TYR A 760 9.12 -17.10 15.64
N SER A 761 7.84 -16.80 15.77
CA SER A 761 6.79 -17.81 15.89
C SER A 761 6.32 -18.24 14.51
N TYR A 762 6.01 -19.53 14.32
CA TYR A 762 5.42 -20.05 13.09
C TYR A 762 4.13 -20.82 13.43
N PRO A 763 3.04 -20.13 13.79
CA PRO A 763 1.76 -20.78 14.11
C PRO A 763 1.22 -21.63 12.96
N LEU A 764 1.62 -21.35 11.71
CA LEU A 764 1.26 -22.15 10.54
C LEU A 764 2.28 -23.27 10.23
N GLY A 765 3.29 -23.47 11.07
CA GLY A 765 4.31 -24.53 10.97
C GLY A 765 5.60 -24.13 10.24
N LEU A 766 5.52 -23.40 9.13
CA LEU A 766 6.66 -22.96 8.31
C LEU A 766 6.58 -21.46 7.99
N PRO A 767 7.65 -20.80 7.50
CA PRO A 767 7.61 -19.40 7.09
C PRO A 767 6.60 -19.08 5.97
N GLY A 768 6.25 -17.79 5.84
CA GLY A 768 5.35 -17.30 4.80
C GLY A 768 3.93 -17.89 4.90
N ARG A 769 3.30 -18.23 3.77
CA ARG A 769 1.94 -18.83 3.75
C ARG A 769 1.88 -20.27 4.26
N SER A 770 3.02 -20.94 4.45
CA SER A 770 3.09 -22.36 4.83
C SER A 770 2.17 -23.21 3.94
N PHE A 771 1.27 -24.00 4.52
CA PHE A 771 0.32 -24.88 3.83
C PHE A 771 -1.09 -24.28 3.66
N GLN A 772 -1.26 -22.96 3.76
CA GLN A 772 -2.57 -22.32 3.62
C GLN A 772 -3.02 -22.14 2.16
N GLY A 773 -2.11 -22.24 1.19
CA GLY A 773 -2.38 -21.93 -0.22
C GLY A 773 -1.97 -20.51 -0.61
N ASP A 774 -2.00 -20.21 -1.91
CA ASP A 774 -1.50 -18.94 -2.46
C ASP A 774 -2.48 -17.76 -2.31
N ASP A 775 -3.74 -18.04 -2.04
CA ASP A 775 -4.78 -17.06 -1.74
C ASP A 775 -4.76 -16.59 -0.28
N TYR A 776 -4.00 -17.23 0.60
CA TYR A 776 -3.86 -16.78 1.98
C TYR A 776 -3.10 -15.44 2.05
N TYR A 777 -3.81 -14.39 2.48
CA TYR A 777 -3.26 -13.04 2.54
C TYR A 777 -2.35 -12.82 3.75
N LEU A 778 -1.19 -12.22 3.50
CA LEU A 778 -0.22 -11.78 4.49
C LEU A 778 0.29 -10.40 4.08
N GLY A 779 0.15 -9.43 4.98
CA GLY A 779 0.81 -8.13 4.89
C GLY A 779 2.30 -8.22 5.25
N GLU A 780 3.08 -7.24 4.78
CA GLU A 780 4.52 -7.16 5.05
C GLU A 780 4.77 -6.89 6.55
N ASN A 781 5.64 -7.69 7.16
CA ASN A 781 5.96 -7.62 8.59
C ASN A 781 7.41 -7.18 8.80
N LEU A 782 7.63 -6.23 9.72
CA LEU A 782 8.98 -5.87 10.14
C LEU A 782 9.56 -6.97 11.06
N GLY A 783 10.70 -7.51 10.68
CA GLY A 783 11.31 -8.68 11.30
C GLY A 783 12.23 -8.36 12.47
N SER A 784 12.75 -9.38 13.17
CA SER A 784 13.82 -9.19 14.17
C SER A 784 15.10 -8.70 13.49
N GLU A 785 15.19 -7.39 13.29
CA GLU A 785 16.22 -6.77 12.47
C GLU A 785 16.60 -5.35 12.93
N ALA A 786 17.85 -4.98 12.63
CA ALA A 786 18.33 -3.60 12.67
C ALA A 786 18.34 -3.02 11.25
N ILE A 787 17.78 -1.83 11.08
CA ILE A 787 17.73 -1.11 9.81
C ILE A 787 18.92 -0.16 9.75
N PHE A 788 19.80 -0.34 8.78
CA PHE A 788 20.90 0.58 8.51
C PHE A 788 20.54 1.48 7.35
N THR A 789 20.30 2.76 7.63
CA THR A 789 20.09 3.78 6.60
C THR A 789 21.42 4.44 6.27
N TYR A 790 21.74 4.55 4.98
CA TYR A 790 22.99 5.15 4.52
C TYR A 790 22.80 5.98 3.26
N TYR A 791 23.65 6.98 3.07
CA TYR A 791 23.73 7.81 1.88
C TYR A 791 25.02 7.53 1.12
N LEU A 792 24.93 7.50 -0.21
CA LEU A 792 26.08 7.47 -1.11
C LEU A 792 25.88 8.51 -2.20
N LYS A 793 26.80 9.47 -2.33
CA LYS A 793 26.69 10.56 -3.31
C LYS A 793 26.94 10.09 -4.73
N ASP A 794 28.09 9.44 -4.91
CA ASP A 794 28.62 9.12 -6.23
C ASP A 794 28.41 7.64 -6.55
N GLU A 795 28.00 7.37 -7.78
CA GLU A 795 27.89 6.00 -8.28
C GLU A 795 29.28 5.34 -8.29
N ILE A 796 29.35 4.10 -7.81
CA ILE A 796 30.59 3.32 -7.85
C ILE A 796 30.52 2.43 -9.08
N LYS A 797 31.23 2.84 -10.13
CA LYS A 797 31.21 2.20 -11.45
C LYS A 797 32.32 1.17 -11.61
N SER A 798 31.99 -0.01 -12.13
CA SER A 798 32.99 -0.97 -12.61
C SER A 798 33.75 -0.42 -13.82
N LYS A 799 34.89 -1.00 -14.19
CA LYS A 799 35.60 -0.66 -15.43
C LYS A 799 34.72 -0.83 -16.66
N ARG A 800 33.83 -1.83 -16.62
CA ARG A 800 32.86 -2.07 -17.68
C ARG A 800 31.85 -0.92 -17.78
N ASP A 801 31.33 -0.45 -16.64
CA ASP A 801 30.37 0.67 -16.62
C ASP A 801 31.01 1.97 -17.11
N GLN A 802 32.25 2.25 -16.66
CA GLN A 802 33.03 3.41 -17.11
C GLN A 802 33.27 3.38 -18.63
N ARG A 803 33.54 2.20 -19.21
CA ARG A 803 33.66 2.04 -20.65
C ARG A 803 32.33 2.28 -21.37
N LEU A 804 31.26 1.63 -20.93
CA LEU A 804 29.93 1.77 -21.54
C LEU A 804 29.43 3.22 -21.49
N GLU A 805 29.78 3.97 -20.44
CA GLU A 805 29.48 5.39 -20.37
C GLU A 805 30.30 6.21 -21.36
N LYS A 806 31.60 5.95 -21.46
CA LYS A 806 32.48 6.62 -22.45
C LYS A 806 32.04 6.36 -23.89
N GLU A 807 31.57 5.14 -24.20
CA GLU A 807 31.01 4.77 -25.50
C GLU A 807 29.73 5.57 -25.82
N LYS A 808 28.89 5.88 -24.82
CA LYS A 808 27.69 6.73 -25.03
C LYS A 808 28.02 8.19 -25.32
N GLU A 809 29.15 8.70 -24.83
CA GLU A 809 29.55 10.11 -24.98
C GLU A 809 30.23 10.42 -26.32
N THR A 810 30.59 9.39 -27.10
CA THR A 810 31.31 9.53 -28.37
C THR A 810 30.55 8.88 -29.52
N THR A 811 30.70 9.43 -30.72
CA THR A 811 30.26 8.78 -31.98
C THR A 811 31.40 8.03 -32.66
N ASN A 812 32.63 8.15 -32.13
CA ASN A 812 33.81 7.42 -32.53
C ASN A 812 33.92 6.15 -31.67
N ASP A 813 33.13 5.14 -31.99
CA ASP A 813 33.18 3.83 -31.34
C ASP A 813 34.46 3.09 -31.76
N THR A 814 35.53 3.29 -31.01
CA THR A 814 36.72 2.43 -31.13
C THR A 814 36.49 1.16 -30.32
N TYR A 815 36.65 0.00 -30.97
CA TYR A 815 36.55 -1.30 -30.33
C TYR A 815 37.49 -1.39 -29.11
N PRO A 816 37.02 -1.89 -27.94
CA PRO A 816 37.83 -1.94 -26.72
C PRO A 816 39.08 -2.81 -26.92
N THR A 817 40.23 -2.39 -26.39
CA THR A 817 41.46 -3.19 -26.51
C THR A 817 41.35 -4.48 -25.72
N TYR A 818 42.13 -5.50 -26.11
CA TYR A 818 42.20 -6.75 -25.34
C TYR A 818 42.54 -6.50 -23.87
N GLU A 819 43.47 -5.59 -23.58
CA GLU A 819 43.86 -5.25 -22.21
C GLU A 819 42.72 -4.60 -21.40
N GLN A 820 41.87 -3.78 -22.04
CA GLN A 820 40.68 -3.23 -21.39
C GLN A 820 39.66 -4.33 -21.06
N LEU A 821 39.33 -5.17 -22.04
CA LEU A 821 38.38 -6.27 -21.84
C LEU A 821 38.89 -7.30 -20.83
N LYS A 822 40.20 -7.57 -20.82
CA LYS A 822 40.84 -8.41 -19.83
C LYS A 822 40.75 -7.80 -18.44
N ALA A 823 41.07 -6.51 -18.29
CA ALA A 823 40.94 -5.80 -17.02
C ALA A 823 39.49 -5.75 -16.50
N GLU A 824 38.49 -5.68 -17.37
CA GLU A 824 37.06 -5.80 -17.01
C GLU A 824 36.69 -7.21 -16.57
N ARG A 825 37.24 -8.25 -17.22
CA ARG A 825 36.96 -9.65 -16.89
C ARG A 825 37.65 -10.12 -15.62
N GLU A 826 38.78 -9.52 -15.29
CA GLU A 826 39.58 -9.81 -14.09
C GLU A 826 39.22 -8.91 -12.89
N GLU A 827 38.37 -7.90 -13.09
CA GLU A 827 37.85 -7.05 -12.01
C GLU A 827 36.86 -7.82 -11.13
N MET A 828 36.99 -7.65 -9.81
CA MET A 828 35.94 -8.04 -8.88
C MET A 828 34.90 -6.92 -8.81
N ASP A 829 33.62 -7.27 -8.94
CA ASP A 829 32.53 -6.31 -8.90
C ASP A 829 32.60 -5.44 -7.62
N PRO A 830 32.41 -4.11 -7.75
CA PRO A 830 32.43 -3.24 -6.59
C PRO A 830 31.24 -3.51 -5.67
N TYR A 831 31.47 -3.43 -4.35
CA TYR A 831 30.41 -3.61 -3.36
C TYR A 831 30.63 -2.75 -2.12
N LEU A 832 29.56 -2.53 -1.37
CA LEU A 832 29.59 -1.95 -0.03
C LEU A 832 29.67 -3.05 1.00
N LEU A 833 30.46 -2.83 2.05
CA LEU A 833 30.67 -3.73 3.17
C LEU A 833 30.24 -3.04 4.47
N PHE A 834 29.28 -3.65 5.15
CA PHE A 834 28.86 -3.30 6.50
C PHE A 834 29.51 -4.29 7.48
N THR A 835 30.40 -3.79 8.34
CA THR A 835 31.04 -4.62 9.38
C THR A 835 30.44 -4.29 10.74
N ILE A 836 29.74 -5.26 11.33
CA ILE A 836 29.09 -5.14 12.63
C ILE A 836 30.00 -5.71 13.74
N LYS A 837 30.17 -4.94 14.82
CA LYS A 837 30.97 -5.32 15.99
C LYS A 837 30.17 -5.22 17.28
N ASN A 838 30.46 -6.10 18.23
CA ASN A 838 29.95 -6.00 19.61
C ASN A 838 30.75 -4.98 20.44
N SER A 839 30.36 -4.76 21.70
CA SER A 839 31.05 -3.88 22.65
C SER A 839 32.49 -4.30 22.98
N LYS A 840 32.87 -5.56 22.75
CA LYS A 840 34.24 -6.09 22.92
C LYS A 840 35.13 -5.82 21.70
N GLY A 841 34.58 -5.30 20.61
CA GLY A 841 35.27 -5.05 19.35
C GLY A 841 35.32 -6.25 18.40
N ASP A 842 34.71 -7.38 18.75
CA ASP A 842 34.65 -8.58 17.91
C ASP A 842 33.71 -8.34 16.74
N ILE A 843 34.11 -8.77 15.53
CA ILE A 843 33.22 -8.77 14.37
C ILE A 843 32.21 -9.90 14.52
N VAL A 844 30.92 -9.54 14.58
CA VAL A 844 29.82 -10.51 14.72
C VAL A 844 29.22 -10.88 13.37
N ARG A 845 29.18 -9.93 12.43
CA ARG A 845 28.60 -10.11 11.09
C ARG A 845 29.24 -9.15 10.10
N LYS A 846 29.32 -9.59 8.85
CA LYS A 846 29.59 -8.76 7.68
C LYS A 846 28.43 -8.90 6.71
N ILE A 847 27.97 -7.80 6.14
CA ILE A 847 26.89 -7.77 5.13
C ILE A 847 27.40 -6.99 3.93
N THR A 848 27.16 -7.50 2.73
CA THR A 848 27.53 -6.85 1.48
C THR A 848 26.29 -6.48 0.68
N THR A 849 26.38 -5.42 -0.09
CA THR A 849 25.35 -5.01 -1.06
C THR A 849 26.01 -4.32 -2.24
N SER A 850 25.36 -4.37 -3.40
CA SER A 850 25.75 -3.54 -4.54
C SER A 850 25.61 -2.05 -4.16
N PRO A 851 26.54 -1.18 -4.61
CA PRO A 851 26.46 0.25 -4.35
C PRO A 851 25.27 0.87 -5.10
N SER A 852 24.54 1.77 -4.44
CA SER A 852 23.45 2.54 -5.02
C SER A 852 23.53 3.97 -4.51
N THR A 853 23.30 4.95 -5.39
CA THR A 853 23.34 6.38 -5.03
C THR A 853 22.11 6.82 -4.26
N GLY A 854 22.21 7.92 -3.52
CA GLY A 854 21.14 8.46 -2.68
C GLY A 854 21.04 7.76 -1.32
N VAL A 855 19.89 7.92 -0.67
CA VAL A 855 19.56 7.29 0.61
C VAL A 855 19.04 5.88 0.35
N ASN A 856 19.70 4.91 0.97
CA ASN A 856 19.50 3.47 0.81
C ASN A 856 19.39 2.79 2.19
N ARG A 857 18.82 1.58 2.22
CA ARG A 857 18.66 0.78 3.45
C ARG A 857 19.13 -0.65 3.27
N ILE A 858 19.67 -1.22 4.34
CA ILE A 858 19.96 -2.65 4.45
C ILE A 858 19.64 -3.13 5.86
N ASN A 859 19.20 -4.37 5.99
CA ASN A 859 18.77 -4.92 7.27
C ASN A 859 19.76 -5.98 7.78
N TRP A 860 20.05 -5.95 9.07
CA TRP A 860 20.74 -7.02 9.78
C TRP A 860 19.74 -7.78 10.65
N ASN A 861 19.52 -9.06 10.36
CA ASN A 861 18.63 -9.97 11.11
C ASN A 861 19.08 -10.32 12.55
N LEU A 862 19.99 -9.52 13.13
CA LEU A 862 20.50 -9.67 14.49
C LEU A 862 21.14 -11.03 14.79
N ARG A 863 21.68 -11.70 13.76
CA ARG A 863 22.37 -12.98 13.89
C ARG A 863 23.84 -12.90 13.52
N THR A 864 24.65 -13.80 14.10
CA THR A 864 26.06 -13.93 13.76
C THR A 864 26.26 -14.42 12.32
N ALA A 865 27.51 -14.44 11.85
CA ALA A 865 27.87 -15.16 10.63
C ALA A 865 27.61 -16.67 10.80
N SER A 866 27.13 -17.33 9.74
CA SER A 866 27.07 -18.79 9.73
C SER A 866 28.47 -19.38 9.66
N THR A 867 28.64 -20.52 10.32
CA THR A 867 29.88 -21.31 10.31
C THR A 867 29.74 -22.56 9.44
N ASP A 868 28.63 -22.74 8.75
CA ASP A 868 28.40 -23.90 7.89
C ASP A 868 29.32 -23.85 6.65
N PRO A 869 29.61 -25.01 6.04
CA PRO A 869 30.38 -25.08 4.81
C PRO A 869 29.78 -24.21 3.70
N ILE A 870 30.64 -23.55 2.93
CA ILE A 870 30.21 -22.72 1.80
C ILE A 870 29.60 -23.61 0.71
N ASN A 871 28.31 -23.42 0.44
CA ASN A 871 27.62 -24.05 -0.66
C ASN A 871 27.28 -23.01 -1.74
N LEU A 872 27.94 -23.12 -2.90
CA LEU A 872 27.72 -22.22 -4.04
C LEU A 872 26.51 -22.64 -4.90
N ARG A 873 25.84 -23.74 -4.58
CA ARG A 873 24.65 -24.23 -5.30
C ARG A 873 23.40 -23.76 -4.57
N ALA A 874 22.75 -22.72 -5.09
CA ALA A 874 21.38 -22.43 -4.73
C ALA A 874 20.44 -23.46 -5.39
N PRO A 875 19.44 -24.00 -4.69
CA PRO A 875 18.38 -24.77 -5.33
C PRO A 875 17.69 -23.90 -6.39
N SER A 876 17.35 -24.48 -7.55
CA SER A 876 16.61 -23.76 -8.61
C SER A 876 15.13 -23.55 -8.29
N PHE A 877 14.66 -23.99 -7.11
CA PHE A 877 13.27 -23.92 -6.67
C PHE A 877 13.20 -23.45 -5.21
N TYR A 878 12.07 -22.84 -4.82
CA TYR A 878 11.80 -22.51 -3.42
C TYR A 878 11.65 -23.80 -2.62
N ASN A 879 12.61 -24.06 -1.74
CA ASN A 879 12.54 -25.17 -0.81
C ASN A 879 12.20 -24.61 0.58
N PRO A 880 10.97 -24.75 1.09
CA PRO A 880 10.61 -24.24 2.41
C PRO A 880 11.35 -24.95 3.55
N TRP A 881 11.98 -26.10 3.25
CA TRP A 881 12.83 -26.86 4.15
C TRP A 881 14.32 -26.52 3.99
N ALA A 882 14.69 -25.79 2.93
CA ALA A 882 16.01 -25.20 2.84
C ALA A 882 16.02 -24.01 3.78
N GLY A 883 16.27 -24.27 5.06
CA GLY A 883 16.63 -23.21 5.98
C GLY A 883 17.74 -22.39 5.35
N GLY A 884 17.55 -21.07 5.24
CA GLY A 884 18.70 -20.19 5.16
C GLY A 884 19.57 -20.51 6.38
N VAL A 885 20.89 -20.49 6.24
CA VAL A 885 21.76 -20.75 7.38
C VAL A 885 22.19 -19.41 7.98
N PRO A 886 21.40 -18.72 8.83
CA PRO A 886 21.96 -17.62 9.60
C PRO A 886 22.91 -18.11 10.72
N GLY A 887 23.52 -17.20 11.46
CA GLY A 887 24.16 -17.56 12.73
C GLY A 887 23.14 -17.66 13.86
N SER A 888 23.63 -17.80 15.09
CA SER A 888 22.80 -17.66 16.29
C SER A 888 22.40 -16.20 16.53
N LEU A 889 21.26 -15.99 17.17
CA LEU A 889 20.80 -14.66 17.58
C LEU A 889 21.84 -14.02 18.52
N VAL A 890 22.12 -12.73 18.32
CA VAL A 890 23.09 -12.02 19.16
C VAL A 890 22.48 -11.66 20.51
N PRO A 891 23.27 -11.64 21.61
CA PRO A 891 22.77 -11.21 22.91
C PRO A 891 22.44 -9.70 22.89
N PRO A 892 21.47 -9.25 23.71
CA PRO A 892 21.20 -7.83 23.90
C PRO A 892 22.44 -7.08 24.37
N GLY A 893 22.66 -5.88 23.84
CA GLY A 893 23.86 -5.11 24.14
C GLY A 893 24.09 -3.96 23.17
N GLU A 894 25.24 -3.29 23.33
CA GLU A 894 25.70 -2.25 22.41
C GLU A 894 26.46 -2.87 21.24
N TYR A 895 26.11 -2.45 20.03
CA TYR A 895 26.75 -2.83 18.78
C TYR A 895 27.18 -1.58 18.01
N SER A 896 28.12 -1.76 17.10
CA SER A 896 28.51 -0.74 16.14
C SER A 896 28.57 -1.30 14.73
N VAL A 897 28.31 -0.47 13.73
CA VAL A 897 28.46 -0.82 12.31
C VAL A 897 29.34 0.21 11.62
N THR A 898 30.17 -0.26 10.70
CA THR A 898 31.03 0.57 9.84
C THR A 898 30.70 0.31 8.38
N LEU A 899 30.69 1.36 7.56
CA LEU A 899 30.47 1.29 6.12
C LEU A 899 31.79 1.47 5.37
N SER A 900 32.10 0.54 4.46
CA SER A 900 33.25 0.60 3.57
C SER A 900 32.84 0.28 2.13
N LYS A 901 33.58 0.77 1.13
CA LYS A 901 33.50 0.29 -0.25
C LYS A 901 34.67 -0.62 -0.58
N PHE A 902 34.44 -1.58 -1.46
CA PHE A 902 35.47 -2.38 -2.11
C PHE A 902 35.50 -2.04 -3.60
N VAL A 903 36.63 -1.55 -4.09
CA VAL A 903 36.85 -1.20 -5.50
C VAL A 903 38.31 -1.54 -5.84
N ASP A 904 38.54 -2.18 -6.99
CA ASP A 904 39.90 -2.51 -7.46
C ASP A 904 40.78 -3.22 -6.39
N GLY A 905 40.20 -4.20 -5.70
CA GLY A 905 40.94 -4.97 -4.68
C GLY A 905 41.18 -4.24 -3.36
N THR A 906 40.68 -3.01 -3.20
CA THR A 906 40.98 -2.15 -2.04
C THR A 906 39.71 -1.81 -1.25
N PHE A 907 39.77 -1.96 0.08
CA PHE A 907 38.74 -1.45 0.97
C PHE A 907 39.02 -0.01 1.36
N THR A 908 38.01 0.86 1.25
CA THR A 908 38.03 2.23 1.75
C THR A 908 36.85 2.43 2.70
N GLN A 909 37.12 2.81 3.95
CA GLN A 909 36.06 3.19 4.88
C GLN A 909 35.41 4.50 4.40
N LEU A 910 34.08 4.51 4.38
CA LEU A 910 33.29 5.62 3.86
C LEU A 910 32.78 6.56 4.96
N ASP A 911 32.56 6.04 6.17
CA ASP A 911 32.11 6.83 7.30
C ASP A 911 32.56 6.22 8.63
N GLU A 912 32.46 6.98 9.71
CA GLU A 912 32.78 6.55 11.08
C GLU A 912 31.79 5.49 11.61
N PRO A 913 32.21 4.66 12.59
CA PRO A 913 31.32 3.67 13.19
C PRO A 913 30.10 4.30 13.87
N VAL A 914 28.89 3.82 13.54
CA VAL A 914 27.64 4.21 14.22
C VAL A 914 27.27 3.15 15.25
N LYS A 915 26.94 3.59 16.47
CA LYS A 915 26.53 2.72 17.58
C LYS A 915 25.02 2.65 17.74
N PHE A 916 24.51 1.50 18.16
CA PHE A 916 23.09 1.27 18.45
C PHE A 916 22.93 0.15 19.49
N LYS A 917 21.72 0.00 20.05
CA LYS A 917 21.42 -1.05 21.03
C LYS A 917 20.53 -2.13 20.43
N VAL A 918 20.85 -3.37 20.76
CA VAL A 918 19.97 -4.51 20.57
C VAL A 918 19.29 -4.82 21.91
N LYS A 919 17.97 -4.78 21.93
CA LYS A 919 17.10 -5.13 23.06
C LYS A 919 16.53 -6.53 22.86
N SER A 920 16.10 -7.17 23.95
CA SER A 920 15.35 -8.42 23.87
C SER A 920 13.86 -8.14 23.98
N LEU A 921 13.03 -8.85 23.24
CA LEU A 921 11.56 -8.74 23.35
C LEU A 921 10.99 -9.34 24.64
N SER A 922 11.78 -10.10 25.41
CA SER A 922 11.36 -10.74 26.66
C SER A 922 10.09 -11.61 26.56
N ASN A 923 9.82 -12.15 25.37
CA ASN A 923 8.62 -12.91 25.02
C ASN A 923 8.75 -14.43 25.30
N TYR A 924 9.30 -14.80 26.45
CA TYR A 924 9.65 -16.19 26.79
C TYR A 924 9.30 -16.55 28.23
N THR A 925 8.92 -17.80 28.48
CA THR A 925 8.63 -18.31 29.84
C THR A 925 9.87 -18.85 30.54
N LEU A 926 10.85 -19.37 29.79
CA LEU A 926 12.06 -20.01 30.31
C LEU A 926 13.33 -19.51 29.58
N PRO A 927 13.68 -18.22 29.71
CA PRO A 927 14.91 -17.69 29.11
C PRO A 927 16.18 -18.21 29.78
N ALA A 928 17.30 -18.13 29.07
CA ALA A 928 18.60 -18.10 29.72
C ALA A 928 18.74 -16.82 30.58
N GLU A 929 19.01 -16.99 31.87
CA GLU A 929 19.28 -15.88 32.79
C GLU A 929 20.55 -15.10 32.37
N ASP A 930 21.59 -15.84 31.96
CA ASP A 930 22.83 -15.29 31.42
C ASP A 930 22.87 -15.48 29.90
N LYS A 931 22.51 -14.42 29.17
CA LYS A 931 22.46 -14.40 27.71
C LYS A 931 23.84 -14.39 27.06
N GLU A 932 24.85 -13.84 27.73
CA GLU A 932 26.23 -13.87 27.24
C GLU A 932 26.79 -15.29 27.34
N ALA A 933 26.50 -16.00 28.44
CA ALA A 933 26.87 -17.41 28.58
C ALA A 933 26.16 -18.30 27.54
N LEU A 934 24.89 -18.04 27.23
CA LEU A 934 24.18 -18.72 26.14
C LEU A 934 24.86 -18.48 24.79
N ALA A 935 25.15 -17.23 24.46
CA ALA A 935 25.82 -16.88 23.20
C ALA A 935 27.22 -17.50 23.11
N ALA A 936 27.97 -17.55 24.22
CA ALA A 936 29.27 -18.21 24.29
C ALA A 936 29.17 -19.73 24.03
N PHE A 937 28.18 -20.38 24.64
CA PHE A 937 27.91 -21.81 24.41
C PHE A 937 27.53 -22.08 22.95
N GLN A 938 26.61 -21.30 22.37
CA GLN A 938 26.23 -21.44 20.96
C GLN A 938 27.42 -21.20 20.03
N LYS A 939 28.27 -20.20 20.30
CA LYS A 939 29.50 -19.97 19.56
C LYS A 939 30.44 -21.17 19.60
N GLU A 940 30.59 -21.79 20.77
CA GLU A 940 31.43 -22.98 20.97
C GLU A 940 30.90 -24.20 20.21
N VAL A 941 29.58 -24.42 20.23
CA VAL A 941 28.92 -25.47 19.43
C VAL A 941 29.12 -25.22 17.94
N ASN A 942 28.87 -24.00 17.47
CA ASN A 942 29.01 -23.63 16.05
C ASN A 942 30.47 -23.78 15.57
N GLU A 943 31.45 -23.42 16.39
CA GLU A 943 32.87 -23.58 16.04
C GLU A 943 33.26 -25.06 15.94
N LEU A 944 32.79 -25.91 16.86
CA LEU A 944 33.02 -27.35 16.73
C LEU A 944 32.29 -27.93 15.51
N SER A 945 31.05 -27.51 15.28
CA SER A 945 30.27 -27.92 14.10
C SER A 945 30.97 -27.55 12.79
N ARG A 946 31.57 -26.36 12.71
CA ARG A 946 32.39 -25.93 11.57
C ARG A 946 33.51 -26.92 11.26
N VAL A 947 34.26 -27.34 12.28
CA VAL A 947 35.40 -28.24 12.09
C VAL A 947 34.93 -29.66 11.79
N VAL A 948 33.86 -30.14 12.44
CA VAL A 948 33.23 -31.43 12.15
C VAL A 948 32.72 -31.47 10.70
N SER A 949 31.95 -30.47 10.28
CA SER A 949 31.45 -30.32 8.91
C SER A 949 32.58 -30.20 7.89
N GLY A 950 33.67 -29.51 8.24
CA GLY A 950 34.88 -29.46 7.41
C GLY A 950 35.53 -30.83 7.23
N ALA A 951 35.59 -31.64 8.29
CA ALA A 951 36.07 -33.03 8.22
C ALA A 951 35.14 -33.91 7.37
N GLN A 952 33.82 -33.76 7.50
CA GLN A 952 32.84 -34.48 6.68
C GLN A 952 32.99 -34.14 5.19
N ASN A 953 33.14 -32.86 4.85
CA ASN A 953 33.37 -32.45 3.46
C ASN A 953 34.71 -32.96 2.92
N SER A 954 35.77 -32.93 3.74
CA SER A 954 37.06 -33.52 3.36
C SER A 954 36.93 -35.02 3.06
N ILE A 955 36.17 -35.78 3.85
CA ILE A 955 35.89 -37.20 3.58
C ILE A 955 35.09 -37.36 2.27
N SER A 956 34.11 -36.49 2.00
CA SER A 956 33.35 -36.50 0.75
C SER A 956 34.24 -36.26 -0.47
N GLU A 957 35.14 -35.29 -0.38
CA GLU A 957 36.15 -34.98 -1.41
C GLU A 957 37.11 -36.16 -1.61
N LEU A 958 37.62 -36.75 -0.53
CA LEU A 958 38.48 -37.95 -0.60
C LEU A 958 37.76 -39.13 -1.23
N ARG A 959 36.48 -39.37 -0.92
CA ARG A 959 35.69 -40.43 -1.55
C ARG A 959 35.55 -40.18 -3.05
N ASN A 960 35.30 -38.92 -3.44
CA ASN A 960 35.25 -38.57 -4.85
C ASN A 960 36.62 -38.80 -5.52
N GLU A 961 37.71 -38.39 -4.90
CA GLU A 961 39.06 -38.61 -5.39
C GLU A 961 39.39 -40.11 -5.50
N LEU A 962 39.04 -40.93 -4.50
CA LEU A 962 39.22 -42.37 -4.51
C LEU A 962 38.50 -43.05 -5.67
N ARG A 963 37.32 -42.57 -6.08
CA ARG A 963 36.64 -43.08 -7.29
C ARG A 963 37.49 -42.84 -8.53
N HIS A 964 38.15 -41.69 -8.65
CA HIS A 964 39.06 -41.40 -9.76
C HIS A 964 40.34 -42.23 -9.65
N ILE A 965 40.90 -42.38 -8.46
CA ILE A 965 42.08 -43.23 -8.20
C ILE A 965 41.80 -44.67 -8.58
N ARG A 966 40.65 -45.23 -8.20
CA ARG A 966 40.28 -46.60 -8.55
C ARG A 966 40.24 -46.81 -10.06
N GLU A 967 39.65 -45.87 -10.80
CA GLU A 967 39.66 -45.95 -12.27
C GLU A 967 41.06 -45.72 -12.86
N ALA A 968 41.88 -44.85 -12.27
CA ALA A 968 43.27 -44.67 -12.70
C ALA A 968 44.10 -45.95 -12.48
N ILE A 969 43.89 -46.69 -11.39
CA ILE A 969 44.51 -47.99 -11.15
C ILE A 969 44.08 -49.00 -12.22
N ASN A 970 42.77 -49.06 -12.54
CA ASN A 970 42.24 -49.94 -13.58
C ASN A 970 42.86 -49.69 -14.96
N LEU A 971 43.18 -48.43 -15.25
CA LEU A 971 43.78 -47.99 -16.51
C LEU A 971 45.32 -48.01 -16.51
N SER A 972 45.97 -48.24 -15.37
CA SER A 972 47.43 -48.32 -15.27
C SER A 972 48.00 -49.56 -15.98
N LEU A 973 49.21 -49.46 -16.51
CA LEU A 973 49.87 -50.53 -17.28
C LEU A 973 50.77 -51.44 -16.44
N VAL A 974 50.75 -51.29 -15.11
CA VAL A 974 51.55 -52.07 -14.16
C VAL A 974 50.71 -53.13 -13.47
N ASP A 975 51.36 -54.08 -12.78
CA ASP A 975 50.66 -55.03 -11.91
C ASP A 975 49.90 -54.28 -10.80
N GLN A 976 48.57 -54.41 -10.84
CA GLN A 976 47.65 -53.65 -10.00
C GLN A 976 47.67 -54.08 -8.53
N LYS A 977 48.24 -55.24 -8.18
CA LYS A 977 48.14 -55.81 -6.83
C LYS A 977 48.65 -54.84 -5.76
N MET A 978 49.79 -54.19 -5.99
CA MET A 978 50.36 -53.25 -5.02
C MET A 978 49.50 -52.00 -4.85
N LEU A 979 48.97 -51.45 -5.95
CA LEU A 979 48.14 -50.24 -5.94
C LEU A 979 46.76 -50.49 -5.32
N ILE A 980 46.17 -51.66 -5.59
CA ILE A 980 44.86 -52.02 -5.02
C ILE A 980 44.97 -52.32 -3.53
N ASP A 981 46.05 -52.97 -3.06
CA ASP A 981 46.28 -53.20 -1.63
C ASP A 981 46.45 -51.87 -0.88
N ALA A 982 47.19 -50.91 -1.47
CA ALA A 982 47.36 -49.56 -0.91
C ALA A 982 46.04 -48.76 -0.93
N TYR A 983 45.27 -48.84 -2.02
CA TYR A 983 43.93 -48.26 -2.12
C TYR A 983 43.00 -48.81 -1.05
N SER A 984 42.93 -50.14 -0.89
CA SER A 984 42.04 -50.78 0.09
C SER A 984 42.42 -50.42 1.52
N ALA A 985 43.72 -50.41 1.85
CA ALA A 985 44.17 -49.97 3.18
C ALA A 985 43.83 -48.49 3.46
N PHE A 986 43.85 -47.62 2.44
CA PHE A 986 43.41 -46.24 2.57
C PHE A 986 41.89 -46.14 2.75
N ASP A 987 41.13 -46.86 1.93
CA ASP A 987 39.66 -46.87 1.97
C ASP A 987 39.13 -47.42 3.30
N ASP A 988 39.73 -48.48 3.84
CA ASP A 988 39.40 -49.05 5.14
C ASP A 988 39.58 -48.02 6.27
N LYS A 989 40.73 -47.34 6.32
CA LYS A 989 40.98 -46.26 7.29
C LYS A 989 39.99 -45.11 7.14
N LEU A 990 39.67 -44.72 5.90
CA LEU A 990 38.69 -43.67 5.63
C LEU A 990 37.29 -44.07 6.08
N ASN A 991 36.92 -45.34 5.89
CA ASN A 991 35.64 -45.90 6.31
C ASN A 991 35.52 -45.98 7.83
N ASP A 992 36.58 -46.38 8.54
CA ASP A 992 36.62 -46.36 10.00
C ASP A 992 36.42 -44.95 10.56
N ILE A 993 37.18 -43.99 10.05
CA ILE A 993 37.04 -42.57 10.45
C ILE A 993 35.64 -42.06 10.13
N SER A 994 35.11 -42.37 8.94
CA SER A 994 33.77 -41.95 8.55
C SER A 994 32.70 -42.57 9.42
N ARG A 995 32.83 -43.83 9.83
CA ARG A 995 31.85 -44.53 10.67
C ARG A 995 31.78 -43.90 12.06
N ASP A 996 32.92 -43.61 12.68
CA ASP A 996 32.93 -42.98 14.01
C ASP A 996 32.47 -41.52 13.96
N LEU A 997 32.78 -40.81 12.86
CA LEU A 997 32.38 -39.42 12.67
C LEU A 997 30.89 -39.29 12.33
N ASN A 998 30.38 -40.08 11.39
CA ASN A 998 29.06 -39.92 10.77
C ASN A 998 28.02 -40.94 11.24
N GLY A 999 28.44 -42.06 11.82
CA GLY A 999 27.60 -43.20 12.17
C GLY A 999 27.81 -44.38 11.21
N ASP A 1000 27.39 -45.58 11.64
CA ASP A 1000 27.48 -46.81 10.84
C ASP A 1000 26.23 -46.94 9.95
N PRO A 1001 26.36 -46.77 8.62
CA PRO A 1001 25.21 -46.84 7.71
C PRO A 1001 24.64 -48.26 7.60
N ILE A 1002 25.44 -49.30 7.82
CA ILE A 1002 24.98 -50.69 7.77
C ILE A 1002 24.17 -50.99 9.02
N ALA A 1003 24.65 -50.60 10.20
CA ALA A 1003 23.89 -50.75 11.44
C ALA A 1003 22.55 -50.00 11.37
N ALA A 1004 22.55 -48.77 10.86
CA ALA A 1004 21.33 -47.99 10.66
C ALA A 1004 20.35 -48.64 9.67
N GLN A 1005 20.85 -49.19 8.55
CA GLN A 1005 20.02 -49.90 7.57
C GLN A 1005 19.41 -51.19 8.15
N LEU A 1006 20.12 -51.85 9.06
CA LEU A 1006 19.71 -53.09 9.71
C LEU A 1006 18.94 -52.87 11.02
N ASP A 1007 18.68 -51.62 11.41
CA ASP A 1007 18.02 -51.25 12.68
C ASP A 1007 18.76 -51.83 13.91
N ILE A 1008 20.09 -51.74 13.91
CA ILE A 1008 20.95 -52.22 15.00
C ILE A 1008 21.44 -51.04 15.83
N ASP A 1009 21.28 -51.15 17.15
CA ASP A 1009 21.78 -50.17 18.12
C ASP A 1009 23.29 -49.92 17.94
N SER A 1010 23.65 -48.64 17.81
CA SER A 1010 25.03 -48.20 17.71
C SER A 1010 25.28 -46.94 18.55
N PRO A 1011 26.52 -46.67 18.99
CA PRO A 1011 26.84 -45.44 19.68
C PRO A 1011 26.56 -44.21 18.79
N MET A 1012 26.00 -43.16 19.37
CA MET A 1012 25.78 -41.90 18.66
C MET A 1012 27.11 -41.26 18.22
N SER A 1013 27.21 -40.99 16.92
CA SER A 1013 28.40 -40.42 16.27
C SER A 1013 28.67 -38.97 16.72
N VAL A 1014 29.90 -38.49 16.47
CA VAL A 1014 30.29 -37.11 16.76
C VAL A 1014 29.41 -36.11 15.99
N ALA A 1015 29.17 -36.36 14.70
CA ALA A 1015 28.35 -35.47 13.87
C ALA A 1015 26.90 -35.42 14.36
N ALA A 1016 26.30 -36.55 14.74
CA ALA A 1016 24.95 -36.58 15.27
C ALA A 1016 24.83 -35.80 16.59
N ARG A 1017 25.80 -35.94 17.50
CA ARG A 1017 25.80 -35.19 18.78
C ARG A 1017 25.82 -33.68 18.57
N ILE A 1018 26.70 -33.19 17.69
CA ILE A 1018 26.83 -31.76 17.44
C ILE A 1018 25.67 -31.22 16.61
N GLY A 1019 25.24 -31.97 15.60
CA GLY A 1019 24.09 -31.62 14.77
C GLY A 1019 22.81 -31.46 15.60
N ASN A 1020 22.55 -32.37 16.55
CA ASN A 1020 21.39 -32.27 17.44
C ASN A 1020 21.43 -31.01 18.30
N ILE A 1021 22.57 -30.73 18.96
CA ILE A 1021 22.69 -29.51 19.79
C ILE A 1021 22.50 -28.26 18.92
N GLN A 1022 23.12 -28.21 17.74
CA GLN A 1022 23.01 -27.07 16.84
C GLN A 1022 21.55 -26.85 16.44
N TYR A 1023 20.84 -27.90 16.00
CA TYR A 1023 19.43 -27.84 15.62
C TYR A 1023 18.52 -27.39 16.77
N GLU A 1024 18.68 -27.98 17.96
CA GLU A 1024 17.86 -27.69 19.14
C GLU A 1024 18.09 -26.28 19.71
N MET A 1025 19.30 -25.72 19.55
CA MET A 1025 19.69 -24.43 20.12
C MET A 1025 19.60 -23.27 19.11
N TYR A 1026 19.34 -23.55 17.84
CA TYR A 1026 19.45 -22.56 16.77
C TYR A 1026 18.45 -21.42 16.86
N TYR A 1027 17.20 -21.78 17.15
CA TYR A 1027 16.06 -20.88 17.31
C TYR A 1027 15.59 -20.83 18.78
N SER A 1028 16.53 -20.99 19.72
CA SER A 1028 16.25 -21.04 21.15
C SER A 1028 16.97 -19.94 21.91
N THR A 1029 16.22 -19.27 22.80
CA THR A 1029 16.73 -18.31 23.77
C THR A 1029 16.80 -18.90 25.19
N SER A 1030 16.57 -20.21 25.34
CA SER A 1030 16.59 -20.91 26.63
C SER A 1030 18.01 -21.34 27.02
N LYS A 1031 18.21 -21.58 28.32
CA LYS A 1031 19.47 -22.11 28.85
C LYS A 1031 19.79 -23.48 28.23
N PRO A 1032 21.05 -23.77 27.84
CA PRO A 1032 21.43 -25.10 27.39
C PRO A 1032 21.16 -26.15 28.48
N THR A 1033 20.60 -27.28 28.08
CA THR A 1033 20.34 -28.40 29.00
C THR A 1033 21.66 -29.06 29.43
N GLU A 1034 21.62 -29.82 30.52
CA GLU A 1034 22.79 -30.59 30.93
C GLU A 1034 23.15 -31.67 29.89
N THR A 1035 22.15 -32.19 29.19
CA THR A 1035 22.34 -33.09 28.04
C THR A 1035 23.12 -32.43 26.92
N HIS A 1036 22.85 -31.17 26.58
CA HIS A 1036 23.62 -30.43 25.57
C HIS A 1036 25.09 -30.30 25.98
N LYS A 1037 25.36 -29.91 27.24
CA LYS A 1037 26.73 -29.75 27.74
C LYS A 1037 27.50 -31.06 27.75
N ASN A 1038 26.88 -32.15 28.23
CA ASN A 1038 27.49 -33.47 28.24
C ASN A 1038 27.77 -33.97 26.82
N SER A 1039 26.83 -33.78 25.90
CA SER A 1039 27.01 -34.17 24.49
C SER A 1039 28.11 -33.37 23.80
N LEU A 1040 28.22 -32.06 24.08
CA LEU A 1040 29.33 -31.23 23.60
C LEU A 1040 30.68 -31.72 24.13
N LYS A 1041 30.75 -32.04 25.42
CA LYS A 1041 31.98 -32.59 26.05
C LYS A 1041 32.40 -33.91 25.39
N ILE A 1042 31.48 -34.86 25.28
CA ILE A 1042 31.74 -36.17 24.65
C ILE A 1042 32.17 -36.00 23.19
N ALA A 1043 31.48 -35.13 22.43
CA ALA A 1043 31.83 -34.89 21.04
C ALA A 1043 33.24 -34.31 20.89
N LYS A 1044 33.67 -33.38 21.76
CA LYS A 1044 35.03 -32.86 21.76
C LYS A 1044 36.08 -33.94 22.04
N GLU A 1045 35.84 -34.74 23.09
CA GLU A 1045 36.74 -35.82 23.49
C GLU A 1045 36.91 -36.85 22.35
N ASN A 1046 35.81 -37.23 21.69
CA ASN A 1046 35.81 -38.22 20.63
C ASN A 1046 36.29 -37.67 19.27
N PHE A 1047 36.10 -36.39 18.98
CA PHE A 1047 36.47 -35.81 17.69
C PHE A 1047 37.98 -35.59 17.54
N GLN A 1048 38.69 -35.29 18.63
CA GLN A 1048 40.11 -34.93 18.57
C GLN A 1048 41.00 -36.06 17.98
N PRO A 1049 40.84 -37.35 18.37
CA PRO A 1049 41.56 -38.46 17.74
C PRO A 1049 41.17 -38.67 16.26
N LEU A 1050 39.89 -38.52 15.92
CA LEU A 1050 39.40 -38.68 14.54
C LEU A 1050 39.98 -37.62 13.61
N LEU A 1051 39.99 -36.35 14.05
CA LEU A 1051 40.58 -35.25 13.29
C LEU A 1051 42.09 -35.45 13.07
N THR A 1052 42.79 -35.97 14.08
CA THR A 1052 44.22 -36.29 13.99
C THR A 1052 44.46 -37.40 12.95
N SER A 1053 43.64 -38.45 12.99
CA SER A 1053 43.71 -39.57 12.05
C SER A 1053 43.39 -39.14 10.62
N LEU A 1054 42.34 -38.34 10.42
CA LEU A 1054 41.98 -37.79 9.10
C LEU A 1054 43.09 -36.90 8.53
N ARG A 1055 43.72 -36.06 9.36
CA ARG A 1055 44.84 -35.22 8.92
C ARG A 1055 46.06 -36.04 8.50
N SER A 1056 46.38 -37.10 9.23
CA SER A 1056 47.46 -38.02 8.85
C SER A 1056 47.12 -38.77 7.56
N LEU A 1057 45.87 -39.24 7.43
CA LEU A 1057 45.39 -39.90 6.21
C LEU A 1057 45.55 -38.99 4.97
N ILE A 1058 45.17 -37.71 5.08
CA ILE A 1058 45.29 -36.74 3.98
C ILE A 1058 46.76 -36.36 3.70
N ARG A 1059 47.56 -36.09 4.74
CA ARG A 1059 48.91 -35.52 4.56
C ARG A 1059 50.00 -36.55 4.29
N GLU A 1060 49.77 -37.80 4.65
CA GLU A 1060 50.76 -38.87 4.57
C GLU A 1060 50.28 -39.99 3.65
N ASP A 1061 49.16 -40.61 3.96
CA ASP A 1061 48.72 -41.82 3.26
C ASP A 1061 48.21 -41.52 1.84
N LEU A 1062 47.47 -40.42 1.65
CA LEU A 1062 47.02 -40.00 0.32
C LEU A 1062 48.21 -39.62 -0.57
N VAL A 1063 49.17 -38.88 -0.02
CA VAL A 1063 50.39 -38.47 -0.75
C VAL A 1063 51.21 -39.69 -1.16
N LYS A 1064 51.33 -40.70 -0.28
CA LYS A 1064 51.98 -41.97 -0.62
C LYS A 1064 51.23 -42.72 -1.74
N LEU A 1065 49.90 -42.80 -1.65
CA LEU A 1065 49.08 -43.46 -2.68
C LEU A 1065 49.20 -42.72 -4.04
N GLN A 1066 49.15 -41.39 -4.02
CA GLN A 1066 49.36 -40.55 -5.21
C GLN A 1066 50.76 -40.74 -5.81
N ALA A 1067 51.81 -40.83 -4.98
CA ALA A 1067 53.17 -41.09 -5.46
C ALA A 1067 53.29 -42.48 -6.12
N GLN A 1068 52.66 -43.50 -5.55
CA GLN A 1068 52.63 -44.84 -6.15
C GLN A 1068 51.89 -44.86 -7.50
N LEU A 1069 50.82 -44.08 -7.64
CA LEU A 1069 50.12 -43.91 -8.93
C LEU A 1069 51.00 -43.21 -9.96
N GLU A 1070 51.82 -42.25 -9.55
CA GLU A 1070 52.77 -41.56 -10.43
C GLU A 1070 53.90 -42.49 -10.87
N ASP A 1071 54.50 -43.26 -9.95
CA ASP A 1071 55.50 -44.29 -10.26
C ASP A 1071 54.95 -45.36 -11.23
N ALA A 1072 53.63 -45.62 -11.16
CA ALA A 1072 52.91 -46.51 -12.04
C ALA A 1072 52.49 -45.88 -13.38
N ASN A 1073 52.77 -44.60 -13.59
CA ASN A 1073 52.36 -43.81 -14.75
C ASN A 1073 50.83 -43.88 -15.01
N ALA A 1074 50.03 -43.89 -13.94
CA ALA A 1074 48.57 -43.97 -14.02
C ALA A 1074 47.96 -42.65 -14.54
N PRO A 1075 46.78 -42.65 -15.17
CA PRO A 1075 46.10 -41.42 -15.60
C PRO A 1075 45.88 -40.41 -14.46
N TYR A 1076 45.74 -39.13 -14.82
CA TYR A 1076 45.49 -38.03 -13.88
C TYR A 1076 44.26 -38.29 -13.01
N THR A 1077 44.37 -37.92 -11.74
CA THR A 1077 43.27 -37.87 -10.77
C THR A 1077 43.19 -36.47 -10.15
N PRO A 1078 41.99 -35.99 -9.75
CA PRO A 1078 41.86 -34.71 -9.04
C PRO A 1078 42.85 -34.59 -7.88
N ASN A 1079 43.34 -33.38 -7.63
CA ASN A 1079 44.30 -33.05 -6.56
C ASN A 1079 45.69 -33.71 -6.65
N ARG A 1080 45.98 -34.50 -7.69
CA ARG A 1080 47.33 -35.04 -7.95
C ARG A 1080 48.13 -34.10 -8.84
N VAL A 1081 49.30 -33.66 -8.39
CA VAL A 1081 50.23 -32.86 -9.21
C VAL A 1081 51.11 -33.81 -10.00
N MET A 1082 50.91 -33.89 -11.31
CA MET A 1082 51.75 -34.70 -12.19
C MET A 1082 53.03 -33.95 -12.56
N VAL A 1083 54.13 -34.69 -12.69
CA VAL A 1083 55.43 -34.13 -13.11
C VAL A 1083 55.82 -34.79 -14.45
N PRO A 1084 56.23 -34.01 -15.47
CA PRO A 1084 56.55 -34.55 -16.81
C PRO A 1084 57.71 -35.56 -16.85
#